data_AF-A0A8D3AXF5-F1
#
_entry.id   AF-A0A8D3AXF5-F1
#
_cell.length_a   1.000
_cell.length_b   1.000
_cell.length_c   1.000
_cell.angle_alpha   90.00
_cell.angle_beta   90.00
_cell.angle_gamma   90.00
#
_symmetry.space_group_name_H-M   'P 1'
#
loop_
_entity.id
_entity.type
_entity.pdbx_description
1 polymer ?
#
loop_
_entity_poly.entity_id
_entity_poly.type
_entity_poly.pdbx_seq_one_letter_code
_entity_poly.pdbx_strand_id
1 'polypeptide(L)'
;MNTNLEPEEQFLRCARNGDLPGIQKLLMSTIKEETRININCKGKSKSNLGWTPLHLACYFGHKDVVEELLKAGADVNLPNNIGDSPLHKAAFTGRKEVVMLLLHYDACATVINGTAQIPKDVTQNAEIRSMLEAAERTEERKLEEQLLEAAREGDLSTLTQLLSRKKPPDINCSDLLGNTPLHCAAYRGQRQCALKLLKNGKSLKIKLLIVLLCVILQSSRFFGWRSYWVVLQDGVLSWYSKQSDAASNVRRQGCKSLTHAHCLIRAKDNCFFTLKCFDDSVHHFKVSPQSDPEATRKAWLGAMEEHSAYSTHYCSQEQGSEEEEEEEVISLGELTDSLQTAESSQKKLEKEVAAFLSMVKYDHKYNCVNVCVCVCVCVCVCVCVCVCVCVCVCVCVCVCVCVCVCYFRASLPAPMFSRNDFSIWSILRNCIGMELSKITMPVIFNEPLSFLQRLTEYMEHTYLIHQASASSDSIERMKCVASFAVSAVASQWERTGKPFNPLLGETYELVREDLGFRLISEQVSHHPPVSAFHAEGLKQDFVFHGSIYPKLKFWGKSVEAEPKGAITLELPKHNEAYTWTNPTCCVHNIIVGQLWIEQYGNVEVINHRTGERCFLNFKPCGLFGKELHKVEGYILDKSKKKLCALYGKWTECLYVVDPAAFEAHKKNGKKGSEEKKGSKAVRTISPSTEGAPSPAADTVEVIPGSQLLWRIAPRPANSAQEQKDT
;
A
#
# COMPACT_ATOMS: atom_id res chain seq x y z
N MET A 1 9.10 49.01 50.67
CA MET A 1 7.65 49.28 50.59
C MET A 1 6.96 47.94 50.32
N ASN A 2 6.44 47.32 51.37
CA ASN A 2 5.63 46.11 51.31
C ASN A 2 4.21 46.49 50.88
N THR A 3 3.81 46.06 49.70
CA THR A 3 2.39 46.02 49.32
C THR A 3 1.97 44.56 49.32
N ASN A 4 1.14 44.16 50.28
CA ASN A 4 0.41 42.89 50.22
C ASN A 4 -0.50 42.95 48.99
N LEU A 5 0.01 42.44 47.86
CA LEU A 5 -0.77 42.27 46.65
C LEU A 5 -1.72 41.10 46.88
N GLU A 6 -2.95 41.24 46.40
CA GLU A 6 -3.91 40.12 46.33
C GLU A 6 -3.26 38.91 45.65
N PRO A 7 -3.53 37.67 46.09
CA PRO A 7 -2.90 36.46 45.56
C PRO A 7 -2.97 36.34 44.03
N GLU A 8 -4.09 36.75 43.42
CA GLU A 8 -4.26 36.75 41.96
C GLU A 8 -3.38 37.80 41.26
N GLU A 9 -3.17 38.98 41.86
CA GLU A 9 -2.30 40.02 41.31
C GLU A 9 -0.82 39.61 41.43
N GLN A 10 -0.47 38.91 42.52
CA GLN A 10 0.84 38.28 42.65
C GLN A 10 1.03 37.17 41.59
N PHE A 11 0.01 36.36 41.35
CA PHE A 11 0.03 35.31 40.32
C PHE A 11 0.23 35.88 38.91
N LEU A 12 -0.51 36.93 38.55
CA LEU A 12 -0.35 37.67 37.29
C LEU A 12 1.06 38.29 37.16
N ARG A 13 1.60 38.84 38.26
CA ARG A 13 2.95 39.41 38.29
C ARG A 13 4.03 38.35 38.10
N CYS A 14 3.91 37.20 38.76
CA CYS A 14 4.83 36.07 38.58
C CYS A 14 4.81 35.59 37.12
N ALA A 15 3.62 35.46 36.52
CA ALA A 15 3.49 35.06 35.13
C ALA A 15 4.09 36.07 34.14
N ARG A 16 3.92 37.37 34.41
CA ARG A 16 4.53 38.46 33.63
C ARG A 16 6.06 38.44 33.68
N ASN A 17 6.63 38.15 34.85
CA ASN A 17 8.07 38.22 35.08
C ASN A 17 8.80 36.90 34.79
N GLY A 18 8.09 35.82 34.50
CA GLY A 18 8.69 34.50 34.29
C GLY A 18 9.12 33.82 35.60
N ASP A 19 8.54 34.22 36.73
CA ASP A 19 8.85 33.67 38.06
C ASP A 19 8.16 32.32 38.26
N LEU A 20 8.76 31.27 37.70
CA LEU A 20 8.28 29.89 37.81
C LEU A 20 8.18 29.41 39.27
N PRO A 21 9.19 29.63 40.15
CA PRO A 21 9.07 29.25 41.57
C PRO A 21 7.89 29.93 42.26
N GLY A 22 7.63 31.21 41.96
CA GLY A 22 6.47 31.94 42.47
C GLY A 22 5.14 31.33 42.01
N ILE A 23 5.03 30.96 40.72
CA ILE A 23 3.85 30.28 40.17
C ILE A 23 3.61 28.93 40.84
N GLN A 24 4.64 28.09 40.93
CA GLN A 24 4.55 26.78 41.56
C GLN A 24 4.15 26.88 43.03
N LYS A 25 4.71 27.86 43.77
CA LYS A 25 4.34 28.10 45.17
C LYS A 25 2.86 28.44 45.33
N LEU A 26 2.33 29.34 44.49
CA LEU A 26 0.93 29.78 44.53
C LEU A 26 -0.06 28.70 44.08
N LEU A 27 0.33 27.86 43.12
CA LEU A 27 -0.46 26.68 42.72
C LEU A 27 -0.49 25.64 43.84
N MET A 28 0.65 25.36 44.48
CA MET A 28 0.74 24.41 45.60
C MET A 28 -0.04 24.87 46.84
N SER A 29 -0.06 26.18 47.16
CA SER A 29 -0.92 26.70 48.24
C SER A 29 -2.40 26.59 47.91
N THR A 30 -2.76 26.60 46.62
CA THR A 30 -4.13 26.33 46.16
C THR A 30 -4.53 24.87 46.32
N ILE A 31 -3.62 23.93 46.05
CA ILE A 31 -3.83 22.48 46.27
C ILE A 31 -3.98 22.15 47.76
N LYS A 32 -3.28 22.88 48.64
CA LYS A 32 -3.37 22.73 50.09
C LYS A 32 -4.58 23.44 50.72
N GLU A 33 -5.46 24.00 49.90
CA GLU A 33 -6.62 24.81 50.32
C GLU A 33 -6.27 26.06 51.16
N GLU A 34 -4.99 26.47 51.18
CA GLU A 34 -4.49 27.62 51.94
C GLU A 34 -4.86 28.96 51.26
N THR A 35 -4.98 28.96 49.93
CA THR A 35 -5.33 30.14 49.12
C THR A 35 -6.20 29.74 47.93
N ARG A 36 -7.30 30.45 47.65
CA ARG A 36 -8.12 30.20 46.45
C ARG A 36 -7.69 31.12 45.30
N ILE A 37 -7.00 30.58 44.31
CA ILE A 37 -6.57 31.33 43.12
C ILE A 37 -7.31 30.81 41.89
N ASN A 38 -7.96 31.71 41.15
CA ASN A 38 -8.43 31.38 39.81
C ASN A 38 -7.25 31.41 38.84
N ILE A 39 -6.87 30.26 38.28
CA ILE A 39 -5.78 30.13 37.30
C ILE A 39 -6.03 31.00 36.06
N ASN A 40 -7.31 31.22 35.74
CA ASN A 40 -7.78 32.06 34.64
C ASN A 40 -8.15 33.47 35.10
N CYS A 41 -7.60 33.96 36.22
CA CYS A 41 -7.84 35.32 36.72
C CYS A 41 -7.49 36.36 35.63
N LYS A 42 -8.24 37.46 35.59
CA LYS A 42 -8.01 38.54 34.62
C LYS A 42 -7.44 39.76 35.35
N GLY A 43 -6.37 40.31 34.80
CA GLY A 43 -5.75 41.53 35.32
C GLY A 43 -6.74 42.69 35.36
N LYS A 44 -6.71 43.45 36.46
CA LYS A 44 -7.57 44.62 36.69
C LYS A 44 -6.83 45.94 36.51
N SER A 45 -5.50 45.91 36.48
CA SER A 45 -4.67 47.11 36.32
C SER A 45 -4.68 47.59 34.87
N LYS A 46 -4.45 48.90 34.63
CA LYS A 46 -4.31 49.46 33.28
C LYS A 46 -3.25 48.74 32.42
N SER A 47 -2.25 48.11 33.04
CA SER A 47 -1.12 47.49 32.34
C SER A 47 -1.35 46.05 31.85
N ASN A 48 -2.38 45.37 32.36
CA ASN A 48 -2.71 43.97 32.03
C ASN A 48 -4.24 43.74 32.00
N LEU A 49 -5.01 44.79 31.72
CA LEU A 49 -6.48 44.76 31.83
C LEU A 49 -7.07 43.66 30.93
N GLY A 50 -7.73 42.69 31.57
CA GLY A 50 -8.37 41.58 30.86
C GLY A 50 -7.43 40.44 30.45
N TRP A 51 -6.13 40.54 30.73
CA TRP A 51 -5.17 39.49 30.40
C TRP A 51 -5.10 38.45 31.52
N THR A 52 -4.97 37.19 31.12
CA THR A 52 -4.74 36.09 32.06
C THR A 52 -3.24 35.87 32.29
N PRO A 53 -2.85 35.11 33.33
CA PRO A 53 -1.45 34.70 33.53
C PRO A 53 -0.86 34.07 32.27
N LEU A 54 -1.65 33.24 31.57
CA LEU A 54 -1.22 32.59 30.32
C LEU A 54 -0.95 33.60 29.20
N HIS A 55 -1.79 34.64 29.03
CA HIS A 55 -1.51 35.71 28.06
C HIS A 55 -0.20 36.45 28.35
N LEU A 56 0.05 36.75 29.63
CA LEU A 56 1.27 37.45 30.06
C LEU A 56 2.50 36.59 29.78
N ALA A 57 2.50 35.33 30.21
CA ALA A 57 3.59 34.40 29.98
C ALA A 57 3.86 34.20 28.47
N CYS A 58 2.79 34.08 27.66
CA CYS A 58 2.90 33.94 26.20
C CYS A 58 3.48 35.17 25.51
N TYR A 59 3.02 36.37 25.89
CA TYR A 59 3.50 37.63 25.32
C TYR A 59 4.99 37.86 25.60
N PHE A 60 5.42 37.63 26.85
CA PHE A 60 6.81 37.82 27.26
C PHE A 60 7.73 36.65 26.86
N GLY A 61 7.18 35.50 26.47
CA GLY A 61 7.95 34.36 25.96
C GLY A 61 8.45 33.41 27.05
N HIS A 62 7.81 33.39 28.22
CA HIS A 62 8.22 32.58 29.37
C HIS A 62 7.73 31.13 29.23
N LYS A 63 8.39 30.35 28.36
CA LYS A 63 7.99 28.97 28.01
C LYS A 63 7.72 28.10 29.23
N ASP A 64 8.61 28.09 30.21
CA ASP A 64 8.49 27.19 31.37
C ASP A 64 7.27 27.54 32.23
N VAL A 65 6.95 28.85 32.34
CA VAL A 65 5.73 29.31 33.01
C VAL A 65 4.49 28.97 32.19
N VAL A 66 4.54 29.09 30.86
CA VAL A 66 3.44 28.66 29.99
C VAL A 66 3.14 27.17 30.18
N GLU A 67 4.18 26.33 30.21
CA GLU A 67 4.03 24.89 30.40
C GLU A 67 3.43 24.54 31.76
N GLU A 68 3.88 25.19 32.83
CA GLU A 68 3.34 24.99 34.19
C GLU A 68 1.88 25.42 34.29
N LEU A 69 1.52 26.57 33.71
CA LEU A 69 0.13 27.07 33.70
C LEU A 69 -0.81 26.12 32.93
N LEU A 70 -0.37 25.59 31.78
CA LEU A 70 -1.15 24.62 31.00
C LEU A 70 -1.33 23.30 31.75
N LYS A 71 -0.28 22.78 32.40
CA LYS A 71 -0.35 21.59 33.27
C LYS A 71 -1.31 21.79 34.44
N ALA A 72 -1.40 23.02 34.96
CA ALA A 72 -2.32 23.39 36.02
C ALA A 72 -3.79 23.57 35.54
N GLY A 73 -4.05 23.42 34.23
CA GLY A 73 -5.41 23.51 33.67
C GLY A 73 -5.83 24.94 33.28
N ALA A 74 -4.87 25.82 32.98
CA ALA A 74 -5.19 27.11 32.37
C ALA A 74 -5.92 26.90 31.03
N ASP A 75 -6.97 27.69 30.77
CA ASP A 75 -7.71 27.61 29.51
C ASP A 75 -6.88 28.24 28.39
N VAL A 76 -6.43 27.37 27.48
CA VAL A 76 -5.53 27.70 26.37
C VAL A 76 -6.17 28.63 25.33
N ASN A 77 -7.51 28.68 25.27
CA ASN A 77 -8.26 29.43 24.26
C ASN A 77 -9.02 30.63 24.82
N LEU A 78 -8.97 30.86 26.14
CA LEU A 78 -9.72 31.93 26.81
C LEU A 78 -9.37 33.31 26.25
N PRO A 79 -10.32 34.08 25.69
CA PRO A 79 -10.02 35.40 25.14
C PRO A 79 -9.83 36.46 26.23
N ASN A 80 -8.89 37.38 25.99
CA ASN A 80 -8.77 38.63 26.75
C ASN A 80 -9.87 39.64 26.37
N ASN A 81 -9.86 40.83 26.95
CA ASN A 81 -10.91 41.85 26.71
C ASN A 81 -10.96 42.41 25.28
N ILE A 82 -9.94 42.17 24.46
CA ILE A 82 -9.89 42.57 23.04
C ILE A 82 -10.22 41.35 22.14
N GLY A 83 -10.47 40.18 22.73
CA GLY A 83 -10.76 38.95 22.00
C GLY A 83 -9.53 38.14 21.60
N ASP A 84 -8.32 38.60 21.92
CA ASP A 84 -7.10 37.82 21.63
C ASP A 84 -7.05 36.60 22.53
N SER A 85 -6.71 35.44 21.96
CA SER A 85 -6.30 34.25 22.72
C SER A 85 -4.81 34.32 23.10
N PRO A 86 -4.33 33.46 24.02
CA PRO A 86 -2.90 33.33 24.32
C PRO A 86 -2.05 33.08 23.08
N LEU A 87 -2.57 32.33 22.10
CA LEU A 87 -1.90 32.04 20.83
C LEU A 87 -1.71 33.30 19.97
N HIS A 88 -2.67 34.24 19.95
CA HIS A 88 -2.48 35.54 19.29
C HIS A 88 -1.31 36.30 19.90
N LYS A 89 -1.16 36.28 21.24
CA LYS A 89 -0.07 37.00 21.91
C LYS A 89 1.28 36.39 21.62
N ALA A 90 1.41 35.06 21.66
CA ALA A 90 2.65 34.37 21.30
C ALA A 90 3.03 34.60 19.82
N ALA A 91 2.04 34.56 18.91
CA ALA A 91 2.26 34.78 17.49
C ALA A 91 2.65 36.24 17.18
N PHE A 92 1.97 37.21 17.78
CA PHE A 92 2.24 38.64 17.64
C PHE A 92 3.66 39.02 18.09
N THR A 93 4.14 38.46 19.21
CA THR A 93 5.49 38.75 19.72
C THR A 93 6.57 37.83 19.16
N GLY A 94 6.23 36.92 18.25
CA GLY A 94 7.20 36.07 17.56
C GLY A 94 7.80 34.93 18.41
N ARG A 95 7.08 34.44 19.43
CA ARG A 95 7.58 33.43 20.39
C ARG A 95 7.34 32.01 19.87
N LYS A 96 8.18 31.55 18.93
CA LYS A 96 8.04 30.26 18.25
C LYS A 96 7.86 29.07 19.19
N GLU A 97 8.69 28.95 20.23
CA GLU A 97 8.66 27.82 21.16
C GLU A 97 7.37 27.79 21.98
N VAL A 98 6.84 28.97 22.31
CA VAL A 98 5.55 29.10 22.99
C VAL A 98 4.40 28.76 22.04
N VAL A 99 4.46 29.18 20.77
CA VAL A 99 3.46 28.80 19.75
C VAL A 99 3.42 27.28 19.59
N MET A 100 4.58 26.61 19.46
CA MET A 100 4.65 25.14 19.41
C MET A 100 4.01 24.50 20.64
N LEU A 101 4.33 25.03 21.83
CA LEU A 101 3.80 24.50 23.08
C LEU A 101 2.28 24.68 23.19
N LEU A 102 1.74 25.83 22.81
CA LEU A 102 0.29 26.08 22.83
C LEU A 102 -0.44 25.14 21.86
N LEU A 103 0.06 24.97 20.63
CA LEU A 103 -0.53 24.04 19.66
C LEU A 103 -0.45 22.58 20.12
N HIS A 104 0.60 22.21 20.87
CA HIS A 104 0.71 20.89 21.49
C HIS A 104 -0.36 20.63 22.56
N TYR A 105 -0.85 21.68 23.23
CA TYR A 105 -1.96 21.63 24.19
C TYR A 105 -3.30 22.01 23.54
N ASP A 106 -3.50 21.68 22.26
CA ASP A 106 -4.75 21.88 21.51
C ASP A 106 -5.26 23.33 21.49
N ALA A 107 -4.36 24.31 21.46
CA ALA A 107 -4.72 25.70 21.16
C ALA A 107 -5.35 25.79 19.76
N CYS A 108 -6.51 26.44 19.67
CA CYS A 108 -7.24 26.60 18.42
C CYS A 108 -6.58 27.69 17.57
N ALA A 109 -6.13 27.31 16.38
CA ALA A 109 -5.43 28.21 15.45
C ALA A 109 -6.40 29.14 14.68
N THR A 110 -7.71 28.93 14.82
CA THR A 110 -8.76 29.63 14.05
C THR A 110 -9.61 30.59 14.90
N VAL A 111 -9.23 30.85 16.16
CA VAL A 111 -9.93 31.84 17.02
C VAL A 111 -9.86 33.22 16.39
N ILE A 112 -11.02 33.87 16.23
CA ILE A 112 -11.12 35.23 15.69
C ILE A 112 -11.19 36.22 16.85
N ASN A 113 -10.26 37.17 16.89
CA ASN A 113 -10.26 38.22 17.92
C ASN A 113 -11.27 39.36 17.60
N GLY A 114 -11.33 40.37 18.47
CA GLY A 114 -12.23 41.51 18.31
C GLY A 114 -11.94 42.40 17.10
N THR A 115 -10.77 42.28 16.48
CA THR A 115 -10.40 42.96 15.23
C THR A 115 -10.60 42.09 13.98
N ALA A 116 -11.31 40.96 14.12
CA ALA A 116 -11.58 40.00 13.05
C ALA A 116 -10.32 39.32 12.47
N GLN A 117 -9.24 39.25 13.24
CA GLN A 117 -7.98 38.60 12.89
C GLN A 117 -7.85 37.25 13.58
N ILE A 118 -7.17 36.30 12.94
CA ILE A 118 -6.75 35.03 13.54
C ILE A 118 -5.25 35.07 13.90
N PRO A 119 -4.70 34.12 14.71
CA PRO A 119 -3.31 34.16 15.16
C PRO A 119 -2.25 34.32 14.04
N LYS A 120 -2.49 33.79 12.84
CA LYS A 120 -1.56 33.96 11.71
C LYS A 120 -1.55 35.37 11.12
N ASP A 121 -2.63 36.13 11.29
CA ASP A 121 -2.76 37.48 10.74
C ASP A 121 -2.03 38.52 11.59
N VAL A 122 -1.83 38.21 12.88
CA VAL A 122 -1.14 39.10 13.82
C VAL A 122 0.38 38.90 13.84
N THR A 123 0.90 37.84 13.22
CA THR A 123 2.35 37.56 13.17
C THR A 123 2.97 38.04 11.86
N GLN A 124 4.16 38.63 11.97
CA GLN A 124 5.03 38.95 10.83
C GLN A 124 6.13 37.89 10.62
N ASN A 125 6.24 36.90 11.51
CA ASN A 125 7.27 35.86 11.42
C ASN A 125 6.79 34.74 10.47
N ALA A 126 7.53 34.52 9.38
CA ALA A 126 7.19 33.54 8.35
C ALA A 126 7.13 32.09 8.87
N GLU A 127 8.01 31.72 9.80
CA GLU A 127 8.03 30.36 10.36
C GLU A 127 6.78 30.10 11.21
N ILE A 128 6.42 31.06 12.08
CA ILE A 128 5.23 30.98 12.92
C ILE A 128 3.97 30.97 12.06
N ARG A 129 3.94 31.79 10.99
CA ARG A 129 2.85 31.80 10.02
C ARG A 129 2.66 30.41 9.39
N SER A 130 3.74 29.79 8.91
CA SER A 130 3.71 28.45 8.32
C SER A 130 3.23 27.37 9.31
N MET A 131 3.67 27.46 10.57
CA MET A 131 3.19 26.55 11.63
C MET A 131 1.69 26.68 11.89
N LEU A 132 1.17 27.92 11.92
CA LEU A 132 -0.26 28.17 12.13
C LEU A 132 -1.10 27.72 10.92
N GLU A 133 -0.60 27.93 9.70
CA GLU A 133 -1.23 27.40 8.48
C GLU A 133 -1.24 25.86 8.45
N ALA A 134 -0.23 25.19 9.01
CA ALA A 134 -0.24 23.74 9.17
C ALA A 134 -1.25 23.27 10.23
N ALA A 135 -1.37 24.00 11.35
CA ALA A 135 -2.37 23.73 12.38
C ALA A 135 -3.81 23.89 11.84
N GLU A 136 -4.08 24.95 11.06
CA GLU A 136 -5.37 25.17 10.39
C GLU A 136 -5.74 24.03 9.45
N ARG A 137 -4.81 23.61 8.58
CA ARG A 137 -5.04 22.45 7.69
C ARG A 137 -5.35 21.17 8.45
N THR A 138 -4.75 21.02 9.64
CA THR A 138 -5.01 19.86 10.50
C THR A 138 -6.42 19.93 11.12
N GLU A 139 -6.87 21.11 11.54
CA GLU A 139 -8.25 21.32 12.01
C GLU A 139 -9.29 21.07 10.90
N GLU A 140 -9.01 21.54 9.67
CA GLU A 140 -9.87 21.32 8.50
C GLU A 140 -10.00 19.83 8.17
N ARG A 141 -8.88 19.10 8.12
CA ARG A 141 -8.89 17.65 7.87
C ARG A 141 -9.67 16.89 8.94
N LYS A 142 -9.57 17.27 10.22
CA LYS A 142 -10.38 16.66 11.30
C LYS A 142 -11.88 16.86 11.07
N LEU A 143 -12.30 18.02 10.57
CA LEU A 143 -13.71 18.29 10.24
C LEU A 143 -14.18 17.50 9.01
N GLU A 144 -13.32 17.33 8.01
CA GLU A 144 -13.58 16.49 6.83
C GLU A 144 -13.73 15.01 7.20
N GLU A 145 -12.86 14.50 8.07
CA GLU A 145 -12.94 13.13 8.60
C GLU A 145 -14.25 12.93 9.39
N GLN A 146 -14.65 13.89 10.22
CA GLN A 146 -15.95 13.84 10.91
C GLN A 146 -17.14 13.88 9.94
N LEU A 147 -17.05 14.63 8.84
CA LEU A 147 -18.08 14.67 7.81
C LEU A 147 -18.21 13.32 7.11
N LEU A 148 -17.07 12.70 6.73
CA LEU A 148 -17.01 11.37 6.13
C LEU A 148 -17.61 10.31 7.04
N GLU A 149 -17.26 10.32 8.33
CA GLU A 149 -17.78 9.37 9.31
C GLU A 149 -19.28 9.55 9.56
N ALA A 150 -19.75 10.78 9.76
CA ALA A 150 -21.17 11.07 9.94
C ALA A 150 -22.00 10.62 8.71
N ALA A 151 -21.45 10.77 7.50
CA ALA A 151 -22.09 10.29 6.29
C ALA A 151 -22.11 8.74 6.19
N ARG A 152 -21.02 8.08 6.61
CA ARG A 152 -20.87 6.62 6.62
C ARG A 152 -21.82 5.94 7.61
N GLU A 153 -21.93 6.48 8.82
CA GLU A 153 -22.76 5.91 9.88
C GLU A 153 -24.22 6.39 9.85
N GLY A 154 -24.54 7.37 8.98
CA GLY A 154 -25.90 7.89 8.86
C GLY A 154 -26.29 8.89 9.94
N ASP A 155 -25.32 9.49 10.64
CA ASP A 155 -25.56 10.53 11.64
C ASP A 155 -25.92 11.87 10.98
N LEU A 156 -27.20 12.02 10.69
CA LEU A 156 -27.75 13.24 10.08
C LEU A 156 -27.57 14.48 10.95
N SER A 157 -27.50 14.33 12.27
CA SER A 157 -27.43 15.45 13.21
C SER A 157 -26.07 16.13 13.14
N THR A 158 -24.99 15.35 13.31
CA THR A 158 -23.61 15.81 13.17
C THR A 158 -23.33 16.32 11.77
N LEU A 159 -23.79 15.60 10.74
CA LEU A 159 -23.62 16.01 9.34
C LEU A 159 -24.27 17.37 9.05
N THR A 160 -25.48 17.60 9.58
CA THR A 160 -26.17 18.89 9.42
C THR A 160 -25.44 20.01 10.16
N GLN A 161 -24.96 19.74 11.38
CA GLN A 161 -24.19 20.70 12.16
C GLN A 161 -22.91 21.11 11.43
N LEU A 162 -22.14 20.14 10.90
CA LEU A 162 -20.90 20.39 10.15
C LEU A 162 -21.13 21.24 8.89
N LEU A 163 -22.15 20.92 8.09
CA LEU A 163 -22.47 21.66 6.87
C LEU A 163 -23.04 23.07 7.14
N SER A 164 -23.56 23.32 8.34
CA SER A 164 -24.09 24.64 8.75
C SER A 164 -23.05 25.60 9.35
N ARG A 165 -21.78 25.17 9.46
CA ARG A 165 -20.70 26.01 9.98
C ARG A 165 -20.44 27.21 9.07
N LYS A 166 -19.93 28.31 9.65
CA LYS A 166 -19.52 29.52 8.89
C LYS A 166 -18.47 29.21 7.81
N LYS A 167 -17.58 28.26 8.10
CA LYS A 167 -16.67 27.61 7.14
C LYS A 167 -16.94 26.10 7.19
N PRO A 168 -17.77 25.56 6.30
CA PRO A 168 -18.05 24.12 6.27
C PRO A 168 -16.82 23.36 5.75
N PRO A 169 -16.59 22.10 6.18
CA PRO A 169 -15.60 21.22 5.57
C PRO A 169 -15.93 20.97 4.10
N ASP A 170 -14.93 20.62 3.28
CA ASP A 170 -15.18 20.31 1.88
C ASP A 170 -16.13 19.11 1.77
N ILE A 171 -17.25 19.32 1.11
CA ILE A 171 -18.28 18.29 0.91
C ILE A 171 -17.81 17.19 -0.05
N ASN A 172 -16.78 17.49 -0.86
CA ASN A 172 -16.14 16.57 -1.79
C ASN A 172 -14.82 16.03 -1.25
N CYS A 173 -14.53 16.24 0.04
CA CYS A 173 -13.38 15.60 0.66
C CYS A 173 -13.43 14.09 0.41
N SER A 174 -12.28 13.45 0.32
CA SER A 174 -12.19 12.02 0.09
C SER A 174 -11.43 11.34 1.20
N ASP A 175 -11.88 10.15 1.58
CA ASP A 175 -11.05 9.26 2.39
C ASP A 175 -9.86 8.72 1.57
N LEU A 176 -9.02 7.89 2.21
CA LEU A 176 -7.85 7.28 1.58
C LEU A 176 -8.19 6.39 0.37
N LEU A 177 -9.45 6.02 0.19
CA LEU A 177 -9.94 5.20 -0.93
C LEU A 177 -10.57 6.06 -2.04
N GLY A 178 -10.57 7.39 -1.91
CA GLY A 178 -11.24 8.28 -2.86
C GLY A 178 -12.75 8.40 -2.64
N ASN A 179 -13.31 7.84 -1.55
CA ASN A 179 -14.73 7.93 -1.28
C ASN A 179 -15.08 9.29 -0.69
N THR A 180 -16.08 9.96 -1.27
CA THR A 180 -16.64 11.18 -0.74
C THR A 180 -17.66 10.86 0.36
N PRO A 181 -18.07 11.83 1.19
CA PRO A 181 -19.20 11.66 2.09
C PRO A 181 -20.45 11.11 1.37
N LEU A 182 -20.68 11.53 0.13
CA LEU A 182 -21.80 11.04 -0.67
C LEU A 182 -21.63 9.57 -1.07
N HIS A 183 -20.42 9.14 -1.47
CA HIS A 183 -20.12 7.73 -1.72
C HIS A 183 -20.38 6.88 -0.47
N CYS A 184 -19.87 7.31 0.69
CA CYS A 184 -20.09 6.63 1.98
C CYS A 184 -21.58 6.48 2.32
N ALA A 185 -22.35 7.57 2.20
CA ALA A 185 -23.78 7.55 2.49
C ALA A 185 -24.58 6.69 1.50
N ALA A 186 -24.27 6.78 0.20
CA ALA A 186 -24.97 6.03 -0.84
C ALA A 186 -24.70 4.52 -0.74
N TYR A 187 -23.43 4.12 -0.58
CA TYR A 187 -23.02 2.72 -0.49
C TYR A 187 -23.68 2.00 0.69
N ARG A 188 -23.83 2.68 1.84
CA ARG A 188 -24.44 2.11 3.05
C ARG A 188 -25.96 2.33 3.15
N GLY A 189 -26.59 2.88 2.12
CA GLY A 189 -28.05 3.10 2.09
C GLY A 189 -28.54 4.21 3.04
N GLN A 190 -27.67 5.14 3.46
CA GLN A 190 -27.98 6.25 4.36
C GLN A 190 -28.72 7.38 3.63
N ARG A 191 -29.97 7.11 3.26
CA ARG A 191 -30.79 7.96 2.38
C ARG A 191 -30.88 9.42 2.82
N GLN A 192 -31.08 9.69 4.11
CA GLN A 192 -31.26 11.06 4.61
C GLN A 192 -29.95 11.88 4.56
N CYS A 193 -28.82 11.25 4.91
CA CYS A 193 -27.50 11.87 4.79
C CYS A 193 -27.14 12.15 3.32
N ALA A 194 -27.38 11.19 2.42
CA ALA A 194 -27.16 11.37 0.98
C ALA A 194 -27.99 12.54 0.42
N LEU A 195 -29.28 12.62 0.77
CA LEU A 195 -30.14 13.74 0.36
C LEU A 195 -29.65 15.09 0.91
N LYS A 196 -29.15 15.11 2.15
CA LYS A 196 -28.62 16.34 2.76
C LYS A 196 -27.33 16.79 2.09
N LEU A 197 -26.43 15.87 1.76
CA LEU A 197 -25.19 16.14 1.03
C LEU A 197 -25.49 16.68 -0.38
N LEU A 198 -26.37 16.01 -1.13
CA LEU A 198 -26.79 16.45 -2.46
C LEU A 198 -27.41 17.87 -2.47
N LYS A 199 -28.19 18.20 -1.43
CA LYS A 199 -28.80 19.54 -1.30
C LYS A 199 -27.78 20.65 -1.03
N ASN A 200 -26.70 20.36 -0.29
CA ASN A 200 -25.65 21.33 0.03
C ASN A 200 -24.55 21.39 -1.04
N GLY A 201 -24.34 20.30 -1.79
CA GLY A 201 -23.36 20.21 -2.87
C GLY A 201 -23.87 20.75 -4.21
N LYS A 202 -24.55 21.91 -4.27
CA LYS A 202 -25.11 22.53 -5.50
C LYS A 202 -24.06 23.04 -6.51
N SER A 203 -23.06 22.21 -6.78
CA SER A 203 -22.25 22.15 -8.00
C SER A 203 -21.80 20.68 -8.18
N LEU A 204 -22.75 19.76 -8.36
CA LEU A 204 -22.45 18.40 -8.78
C LEU A 204 -22.06 18.41 -10.26
N LYS A 205 -20.79 18.73 -10.55
CA LYS A 205 -20.03 18.12 -11.65
C LYS A 205 -19.33 16.85 -11.15
N ILE A 206 -19.97 16.12 -10.24
CA ILE A 206 -19.51 14.79 -9.85
C ILE A 206 -20.14 13.85 -10.86
N LYS A 207 -19.26 13.16 -11.59
CA LYS A 207 -19.50 12.03 -12.49
C LYS A 207 -20.38 10.99 -11.79
N LEU A 208 -21.68 11.24 -11.76
CA LEU A 208 -22.70 10.24 -11.56
C LEU A 208 -22.88 9.58 -12.93
N LEU A 209 -21.92 8.74 -13.33
CA LEU A 209 -22.12 7.88 -14.49
C LEU A 209 -23.12 6.81 -14.03
N ILE A 210 -24.38 7.12 -14.31
CA ILE A 210 -25.57 6.41 -13.89
C ILE A 210 -25.44 4.93 -14.26
N VAL A 211 -25.30 4.05 -13.26
CA VAL A 211 -25.66 2.64 -13.41
C VAL A 211 -27.18 2.58 -13.53
N LEU A 212 -27.70 2.74 -14.74
CA LEU A 212 -29.10 2.44 -15.06
C LEU A 212 -29.25 0.91 -15.03
N LEU A 213 -29.51 0.36 -13.84
CA LEU A 213 -29.86 -1.05 -13.63
C LEU A 213 -31.37 -1.19 -13.84
N CYS A 214 -31.81 -1.49 -15.05
CA CYS A 214 -33.21 -1.78 -15.32
C CYS A 214 -33.38 -2.94 -16.31
N VAL A 215 -34.54 -3.58 -16.23
CA VAL A 215 -34.92 -4.66 -17.14
C VAL A 215 -35.33 -4.05 -18.48
N ILE A 216 -34.64 -4.42 -19.56
CA ILE A 216 -35.02 -4.09 -20.94
C ILE A 216 -35.25 -5.39 -21.70
N LEU A 217 -36.27 -5.43 -22.55
CA LEU A 217 -36.50 -6.52 -23.48
C LEU A 217 -35.61 -6.36 -24.71
N GLN A 218 -34.83 -7.38 -25.07
CA GLN A 218 -34.01 -7.41 -26.30
C GLN A 218 -34.55 -8.47 -27.27
N SER A 219 -34.56 -8.16 -28.57
CA SER A 219 -35.02 -9.10 -29.60
C SER A 219 -33.94 -10.11 -29.99
N SER A 220 -34.24 -11.41 -29.89
CA SER A 220 -33.41 -12.49 -30.45
C SER A 220 -33.91 -12.89 -31.84
N ARG A 221 -32.98 -13.16 -32.77
CA ARG A 221 -33.29 -13.61 -34.16
C ARG A 221 -34.05 -14.96 -34.21
N PHE A 222 -33.99 -15.79 -33.16
CA PHE A 222 -34.56 -17.14 -33.15
C PHE A 222 -35.66 -17.39 -32.10
N PHE A 223 -35.74 -16.60 -31.03
CA PHE A 223 -36.63 -16.87 -29.88
C PHE A 223 -37.48 -15.68 -29.43
N GLY A 224 -37.59 -14.61 -30.22
CA GLY A 224 -38.41 -13.45 -29.87
C GLY A 224 -37.81 -12.55 -28.78
N TRP A 225 -38.66 -11.84 -28.03
CA TRP A 225 -38.25 -10.88 -27.01
C TRP A 225 -37.89 -11.57 -25.68
N ARG A 226 -36.74 -11.22 -25.10
CA ARG A 226 -36.28 -11.73 -23.80
C ARG A 226 -35.91 -10.59 -22.86
N SER A 227 -36.23 -10.73 -21.58
CA SER A 227 -35.91 -9.75 -20.54
C SER A 227 -34.47 -9.92 -20.08
N TYR A 228 -33.71 -8.83 -20.09
CA TYR A 228 -32.35 -8.78 -19.58
C TYR A 228 -32.17 -7.62 -18.61
N TRP A 229 -31.28 -7.83 -17.64
CA TRP A 229 -30.74 -6.75 -16.82
C TRP A 229 -29.64 -6.05 -17.60
N VAL A 230 -29.85 -4.79 -17.94
CA VAL A 230 -28.91 -4.01 -18.74
C VAL A 230 -28.11 -3.09 -17.82
N VAL A 231 -26.81 -2.97 -18.09
CA VAL A 231 -25.86 -2.12 -17.36
C VAL A 231 -25.11 -1.27 -18.37
N LEU A 232 -25.06 0.04 -18.11
CA LEU A 232 -24.33 1.02 -18.90
C LEU A 232 -23.14 1.50 -18.05
N GLN A 233 -21.91 1.23 -18.48
CA GLN A 233 -20.72 1.56 -17.71
C GLN A 233 -19.56 1.89 -18.65
N ASP A 234 -18.88 3.02 -18.43
CA ASP A 234 -17.65 3.42 -19.12
C ASP A 234 -17.71 3.31 -20.66
N GLY A 235 -18.81 3.82 -21.25
CA GLY A 235 -19.03 3.72 -22.69
C GLY A 235 -19.43 2.33 -23.23
N VAL A 236 -19.65 1.34 -22.36
CA VAL A 236 -20.02 -0.03 -22.72
C VAL A 236 -21.42 -0.38 -22.23
N LEU A 237 -22.25 -0.93 -23.13
CA LEU A 237 -23.56 -1.50 -22.82
C LEU A 237 -23.42 -3.01 -22.62
N SER A 238 -23.79 -3.53 -21.45
CA SER A 238 -23.74 -4.96 -21.11
C SER A 238 -25.10 -5.49 -20.66
N TRP A 239 -25.41 -6.77 -20.91
CA TRP A 239 -26.67 -7.37 -20.47
C TRP A 239 -26.53 -8.77 -19.84
N TYR A 240 -27.39 -9.04 -18.86
CA TYR A 240 -27.34 -10.21 -17.98
C TYR A 240 -28.72 -10.86 -17.83
N SER A 241 -28.75 -12.15 -17.51
CA SER A 241 -29.99 -12.89 -17.28
C SER A 241 -30.59 -12.63 -15.88
N LYS A 242 -29.77 -12.25 -14.89
CA LYS A 242 -30.16 -12.01 -13.49
C LYS A 242 -29.61 -10.69 -12.95
N GLN A 243 -30.32 -10.10 -11.99
CA GLN A 243 -29.91 -8.86 -11.32
C GLN A 243 -28.63 -9.04 -10.52
N SER A 244 -28.49 -10.18 -9.82
CA SER A 244 -27.28 -10.54 -9.07
C SER A 244 -26.05 -10.53 -9.97
N ASP A 245 -26.20 -11.07 -11.18
CA ASP A 245 -25.12 -11.25 -12.16
C ASP A 245 -24.73 -9.90 -12.76
N ALA A 246 -25.71 -9.01 -12.96
CA ALA A 246 -25.48 -7.62 -13.37
C ALA A 246 -24.78 -6.79 -12.27
N ALA A 247 -25.18 -6.95 -11.00
CA ALA A 247 -24.60 -6.22 -9.87
C ALA A 247 -23.15 -6.65 -9.56
N SER A 248 -22.81 -7.92 -9.83
CA SER A 248 -21.47 -8.49 -9.63
C SER A 248 -20.64 -8.59 -10.91
N ASN A 249 -21.18 -8.14 -12.05
CA ASN A 249 -20.53 -8.17 -13.37
C ASN A 249 -20.01 -9.58 -13.77
N VAL A 250 -20.78 -10.63 -13.49
CA VAL A 250 -20.43 -12.03 -13.80
C VAL A 250 -21.44 -12.63 -14.80
N ARG A 251 -21.03 -13.67 -15.56
CA ARG A 251 -21.91 -14.42 -16.49
C ARG A 251 -22.66 -13.55 -17.50
N ARG A 252 -21.97 -12.54 -18.03
CA ARG A 252 -22.49 -11.63 -19.06
C ARG A 252 -23.00 -12.39 -20.28
N GLN A 253 -24.19 -12.01 -20.78
CA GLN A 253 -24.79 -12.62 -21.97
C GLN A 253 -24.34 -11.92 -23.26
N GLY A 254 -23.92 -10.66 -23.16
CA GLY A 254 -23.26 -9.92 -24.24
C GLY A 254 -22.95 -8.48 -23.84
N CYS A 255 -22.12 -7.80 -24.65
CA CYS A 255 -21.84 -6.37 -24.53
C CYS A 255 -21.53 -5.72 -25.88
N LYS A 256 -21.65 -4.39 -25.93
CA LYS A 256 -21.27 -3.54 -27.07
C LYS A 256 -20.65 -2.22 -26.60
N SER A 257 -19.58 -1.80 -27.26
CA SER A 257 -19.06 -0.43 -27.11
C SER A 257 -20.04 0.55 -27.75
N LEU A 258 -20.20 1.72 -27.14
CA LEU A 258 -21.06 2.79 -27.62
C LEU A 258 -20.30 3.87 -28.40
N THR A 259 -19.01 3.70 -28.67
CA THR A 259 -18.23 4.62 -29.52
C THR A 259 -18.96 4.83 -30.85
N HIS A 260 -19.31 6.08 -31.19
CA HIS A 260 -20.11 6.45 -32.37
C HIS A 260 -21.48 5.73 -32.51
N ALA A 261 -22.03 5.17 -31.42
CA ALA A 261 -23.35 4.55 -31.46
C ALA A 261 -24.45 5.62 -31.41
N HIS A 262 -25.55 5.39 -32.14
CA HIS A 262 -26.70 6.28 -32.16
C HIS A 262 -28.00 5.50 -31.96
N CYS A 263 -28.95 6.13 -31.27
CA CYS A 263 -30.26 5.56 -30.99
C CYS A 263 -31.30 6.09 -31.98
N LEU A 264 -32.13 5.20 -32.52
CA LEU A 264 -33.22 5.50 -33.42
C LEU A 264 -34.56 5.21 -32.73
N ILE A 265 -35.48 6.17 -32.82
CA ILE A 265 -36.82 6.09 -32.22
C ILE A 265 -37.85 5.96 -33.35
N ARG A 266 -38.87 5.12 -33.14
CA ARG A 266 -40.05 5.08 -34.02
C ARG A 266 -41.15 5.95 -33.41
N ALA A 267 -41.64 6.93 -34.17
CA ALA A 267 -42.58 7.96 -33.69
C ALA A 267 -43.92 7.42 -33.13
N LYS A 268 -44.27 6.15 -33.36
CA LYS A 268 -45.55 5.55 -32.92
C LYS A 268 -45.44 4.56 -31.75
N ASP A 269 -44.24 4.25 -31.24
CA ASP A 269 -44.04 3.25 -30.16
C ASP A 269 -43.24 3.85 -29.00
N ASN A 270 -43.95 4.23 -27.92
CA ASN A 270 -43.37 4.90 -26.75
C ASN A 270 -42.47 4.00 -25.89
N CYS A 271 -42.42 2.69 -26.15
CA CYS A 271 -41.61 1.75 -25.38
C CYS A 271 -40.35 1.31 -26.15
N PHE A 272 -40.29 1.52 -27.46
CA PHE A 272 -39.28 0.94 -28.33
C PHE A 272 -38.21 1.93 -28.79
N PHE A 273 -36.97 1.46 -28.84
CA PHE A 273 -35.86 2.15 -29.50
C PHE A 273 -34.86 1.15 -30.09
N THR A 274 -34.04 1.61 -31.03
CA THR A 274 -33.03 0.81 -31.72
C THR A 274 -31.66 1.43 -31.51
N LEU A 275 -30.67 0.63 -31.13
CA LEU A 275 -29.27 1.04 -31.04
C LEU A 275 -28.53 0.55 -32.28
N LYS A 276 -27.93 1.47 -33.03
CA LYS A 276 -26.99 1.16 -34.11
C LYS A 276 -25.58 1.49 -33.64
N CYS A 277 -24.73 0.47 -33.58
CA CYS A 277 -23.32 0.59 -33.18
C CYS A 277 -22.43 0.89 -34.40
N PHE A 278 -21.19 1.33 -34.15
CA PHE A 278 -20.20 1.63 -35.19
C PHE A 278 -19.84 0.41 -36.07
N ASP A 279 -19.88 -0.80 -35.52
CA ASP A 279 -19.61 -2.05 -36.23
C ASP A 279 -20.80 -2.55 -37.10
N ASP A 280 -21.73 -1.65 -37.44
CA ASP A 280 -23.00 -1.90 -38.12
C ASP A 280 -23.94 -2.91 -37.42
N SER A 281 -23.66 -3.31 -36.17
CA SER A 281 -24.58 -4.13 -35.40
C SER A 281 -25.80 -3.32 -34.94
N VAL A 282 -26.99 -3.94 -35.08
CA VAL A 282 -28.28 -3.31 -34.75
C VAL A 282 -28.97 -4.12 -33.65
N HIS A 283 -29.28 -3.44 -32.54
CA HIS A 283 -29.93 -4.03 -31.38
C HIS A 283 -31.26 -3.32 -31.10
N HIS A 284 -32.33 -4.09 -30.89
CA HIS A 284 -33.67 -3.55 -30.61
C HIS A 284 -34.02 -3.74 -29.14
N PHE A 285 -34.54 -2.68 -28.52
CA PHE A 285 -34.84 -2.61 -27.10
C PHE A 285 -36.28 -2.16 -26.83
N LYS A 286 -36.92 -2.72 -25.79
CA LYS A 286 -38.19 -2.22 -25.25
C LYS A 286 -38.13 -2.01 -23.74
N VAL A 287 -38.58 -0.84 -23.29
CA VAL A 287 -38.78 -0.53 -21.86
C VAL A 287 -40.11 -1.09 -21.36
N SER A 288 -40.22 -1.29 -20.05
CA SER A 288 -41.44 -1.78 -19.39
C SER A 288 -42.61 -0.79 -19.58
N PRO A 289 -43.83 -1.26 -19.92
CA PRO A 289 -45.01 -0.41 -20.05
C PRO A 289 -45.67 -0.07 -18.70
N GLN A 290 -45.21 -0.63 -17.57
CA GLN A 290 -45.87 -0.50 -16.27
C GLN A 290 -45.53 0.80 -15.53
N SER A 291 -44.47 1.51 -15.92
CA SER A 291 -44.02 2.79 -15.36
C SER A 291 -43.72 3.73 -16.51
N ASP A 292 -44.25 4.96 -16.50
CA ASP A 292 -44.12 6.00 -17.54
C ASP A 292 -43.10 5.65 -18.65
N PRO A 293 -43.54 4.93 -19.70
CA PRO A 293 -42.63 4.31 -20.66
C PRO A 293 -41.92 5.35 -21.50
N GLU A 294 -42.53 6.51 -21.70
CA GLU A 294 -41.94 7.60 -22.47
C GLU A 294 -40.80 8.26 -21.69
N ALA A 295 -41.00 8.55 -20.41
CA ALA A 295 -39.94 9.07 -19.54
C ALA A 295 -38.80 8.06 -19.36
N THR A 296 -39.13 6.78 -19.18
CA THR A 296 -38.14 5.69 -19.01
C THR A 296 -37.32 5.50 -20.28
N ARG A 297 -37.95 5.48 -21.46
CA ARG A 297 -37.26 5.44 -22.75
C ARG A 297 -36.36 6.66 -22.94
N LYS A 298 -36.85 7.87 -22.61
CA LYS A 298 -36.07 9.11 -22.72
C LYS A 298 -34.84 9.11 -21.82
N ALA A 299 -34.95 8.58 -20.60
CA ALA A 299 -33.82 8.44 -19.68
C ALA A 299 -32.74 7.49 -20.23
N TRP A 300 -33.16 6.36 -20.81
CA TRP A 300 -32.24 5.40 -21.45
C TRP A 300 -31.53 5.98 -22.68
N LEU A 301 -32.26 6.72 -23.52
CA LEU A 301 -31.69 7.40 -24.68
C LEU A 301 -30.64 8.44 -24.28
N GLY A 302 -30.96 9.30 -23.30
CA GLY A 302 -30.03 10.30 -22.81
C GLY A 302 -28.76 9.69 -22.21
N ALA A 303 -28.90 8.61 -21.43
CA ALA A 303 -27.74 7.90 -20.87
C ALA A 303 -26.87 7.26 -21.95
N MET A 304 -27.47 6.62 -22.98
CA MET A 304 -26.72 6.01 -24.08
C MET A 304 -26.01 7.05 -24.95
N GLU A 305 -26.64 8.19 -25.21
CA GLU A 305 -26.01 9.31 -25.92
C GLU A 305 -24.83 9.90 -25.13
N GLU A 306 -25.00 10.09 -23.82
CA GLU A 306 -23.93 10.56 -22.93
C GLU A 306 -22.75 9.59 -22.88
N HIS A 307 -23.01 8.29 -22.81
CA HIS A 307 -21.95 7.27 -22.84
C HIS A 307 -21.31 7.09 -24.22
N SER A 308 -22.07 7.29 -25.30
CA SER A 308 -21.53 7.33 -26.66
C SER A 308 -20.60 8.53 -26.83
N ALA A 309 -21.00 9.71 -26.36
CA ALA A 309 -20.17 10.91 -26.33
C ALA A 309 -18.93 10.73 -25.43
N TYR A 310 -19.09 10.15 -24.23
CA TYR A 310 -17.98 9.81 -23.33
C TYR A 310 -16.96 8.88 -24.00
N SER A 311 -17.41 7.79 -24.60
CA SER A 311 -16.54 6.83 -25.28
C SER A 311 -15.82 7.46 -26.49
N THR A 312 -16.54 8.28 -27.25
CA THR A 312 -15.99 8.97 -28.43
C THR A 312 -14.94 10.01 -28.02
N HIS A 313 -15.22 10.82 -26.98
CA HIS A 313 -14.31 11.85 -26.47
C HIS A 313 -13.03 11.28 -25.84
N TYR A 314 -13.13 10.16 -25.10
CA TYR A 314 -11.95 9.53 -24.50
C TYR A 314 -11.12 8.73 -25.52
N CYS A 315 -11.72 8.15 -26.57
CA CYS A 315 -10.94 7.59 -27.69
C CYS A 315 -10.19 8.66 -28.49
N SER A 316 -10.70 9.89 -28.56
CA SER A 316 -10.01 11.01 -29.23
C SER A 316 -8.90 11.67 -28.37
N GLN A 317 -8.80 11.39 -27.07
CA GLN A 317 -7.82 12.03 -26.18
C GLN A 317 -6.44 11.33 -26.10
N GLU A 318 -6.23 10.20 -26.77
CA GLU A 318 -4.87 9.61 -26.95
C GLU A 318 -4.11 10.18 -28.17
N GLN A 319 -4.61 11.21 -28.84
CA GLN A 319 -3.85 12.03 -29.79
C GLN A 319 -4.04 13.52 -29.46
N GLY A 320 -2.93 14.26 -29.44
CA GLY A 320 -2.76 15.48 -28.63
C GLY A 320 -3.32 16.80 -29.18
N SER A 321 -3.42 17.74 -28.23
CA SER A 321 -3.24 19.20 -28.29
C SER A 321 -3.83 20.04 -29.45
N GLU A 322 -4.62 21.02 -29.01
CA GLU A 322 -4.81 22.40 -29.51
C GLU A 322 -5.57 22.64 -30.82
N GLU A 323 -6.73 23.28 -30.61
CA GLU A 323 -7.34 24.39 -31.34
C GLU A 323 -7.92 24.17 -32.76
N GLU A 324 -9.26 24.30 -32.76
CA GLU A 324 -10.13 25.04 -33.69
C GLU A 324 -10.22 24.72 -35.21
N GLU A 325 -11.48 24.63 -35.61
CA GLU A 325 -12.09 24.94 -36.91
C GLU A 325 -12.21 23.87 -38.02
N GLU A 326 -13.50 23.60 -38.29
CA GLU A 326 -14.20 23.48 -39.57
C GLU A 326 -14.05 22.24 -40.46
N GLU A 327 -15.23 21.72 -40.84
CA GLU A 327 -15.46 20.61 -41.76
C GLU A 327 -15.01 20.96 -43.19
N GLU A 328 -14.17 20.12 -43.80
CA GLU A 328 -14.15 19.93 -45.26
C GLU A 328 -14.00 18.44 -45.62
N VAL A 329 -14.99 17.91 -46.35
CA VAL A 329 -15.08 16.51 -46.79
C VAL A 329 -14.28 16.33 -48.08
N ILE A 330 -13.20 15.55 -48.04
CA ILE A 330 -12.41 15.15 -49.21
C ILE A 330 -13.11 13.99 -49.95
N SER A 331 -13.18 14.07 -51.28
CA SER A 331 -13.96 13.14 -52.12
C SER A 331 -13.30 11.77 -52.33
N LEU A 332 -14.15 10.75 -52.56
CA LEU A 332 -13.84 9.32 -52.72
C LEU A 332 -12.75 8.97 -53.76
N GLY A 333 -12.39 9.89 -54.67
CA GLY A 333 -11.36 9.69 -55.69
C GLY A 333 -9.94 9.64 -55.12
N GLU A 334 -9.61 10.51 -54.17
CA GLU A 334 -8.25 10.66 -53.61
C GLU A 334 -7.86 9.52 -52.66
N LEU A 335 -8.87 8.86 -52.06
CA LEU A 335 -8.69 7.67 -51.23
C LEU A 335 -8.20 6.46 -52.03
N THR A 336 -8.56 6.39 -53.32
CA THR A 336 -8.20 5.24 -54.18
C THR A 336 -6.72 5.31 -54.58
N ASP A 337 -6.22 6.51 -54.93
CA ASP A 337 -4.82 6.74 -55.27
C ASP A 337 -3.91 6.61 -54.03
N SER A 338 -4.41 7.05 -52.87
CA SER A 338 -3.72 6.89 -51.58
C SER A 338 -3.61 5.42 -51.17
N LEU A 339 -4.66 4.62 -51.39
CA LEU A 339 -4.66 3.18 -51.12
C LEU A 339 -3.67 2.45 -52.04
N GLN A 340 -3.64 2.79 -53.33
CA GLN A 340 -2.72 2.17 -54.29
C GLN A 340 -1.25 2.49 -53.98
N THR A 341 -0.99 3.71 -53.49
CA THR A 341 0.34 4.14 -53.04
C THR A 341 0.76 3.44 -51.74
N ALA A 342 -0.18 3.21 -50.83
CA ALA A 342 0.05 2.45 -49.60
C ALA A 342 0.36 0.97 -49.88
N GLU A 343 -0.37 0.33 -50.79
CA GLU A 343 -0.11 -1.05 -51.21
C GLU A 343 1.26 -1.23 -51.88
N SER A 344 1.68 -0.26 -52.71
CA SER A 344 3.01 -0.26 -53.30
C SER A 344 4.11 -0.11 -52.25
N SER A 345 3.87 0.72 -51.23
CA SER A 345 4.81 0.94 -50.12
C SER A 345 4.91 -0.28 -49.20
N GLN A 346 3.79 -0.97 -48.95
CA GLN A 346 3.74 -2.22 -48.19
C GLN A 346 4.57 -3.33 -48.87
N LYS A 347 4.41 -3.51 -50.19
CA LYS A 347 5.22 -4.51 -50.95
C LYS A 347 6.71 -4.21 -50.90
N LYS A 348 7.10 -2.94 -50.87
CA LYS A 348 8.51 -2.54 -50.77
C LYS A 348 9.08 -2.84 -49.37
N LEU A 349 8.31 -2.58 -48.33
CA LEU A 349 8.66 -2.89 -46.94
C LEU A 349 8.82 -4.40 -46.70
N GLU A 350 7.90 -5.22 -47.21
CA GLU A 350 7.99 -6.69 -47.10
C GLU A 350 9.28 -7.23 -47.74
N LYS A 351 9.71 -6.62 -48.86
CA LYS A 351 10.95 -6.99 -49.55
C LYS A 351 12.20 -6.62 -48.75
N GLU A 352 12.21 -5.47 -48.07
CA GLU A 352 13.35 -5.05 -47.24
C GLU A 352 13.43 -5.80 -45.90
N VAL A 353 12.28 -6.11 -45.29
CA VAL A 353 12.22 -6.97 -44.09
C VAL A 353 12.74 -8.38 -44.40
N ALA A 354 12.38 -8.94 -45.56
CA ALA A 354 12.90 -10.23 -45.99
C ALA A 354 14.42 -10.22 -46.21
N ALA A 355 14.98 -9.14 -46.77
CA ALA A 355 16.42 -8.97 -46.93
C ALA A 355 17.14 -8.81 -45.58
N PHE A 356 16.56 -8.06 -44.64
CA PHE A 356 17.12 -7.88 -43.31
C PHE A 356 17.12 -9.18 -42.49
N LEU A 357 16.05 -9.96 -42.55
CA LEU A 357 15.96 -11.27 -41.91
C LEU A 357 16.98 -12.28 -42.47
N SER A 358 17.37 -12.14 -43.74
CA SER A 358 18.44 -12.98 -44.31
C SER A 358 19.83 -12.57 -43.81
N MET A 359 20.05 -11.29 -43.52
CA MET A 359 21.32 -10.81 -42.93
C MET A 359 21.48 -11.23 -41.47
N VAL A 360 20.41 -11.19 -40.67
CA VAL A 360 20.44 -11.56 -39.24
C VAL A 360 20.73 -13.04 -39.02
N LYS A 361 20.39 -13.92 -39.98
CA LYS A 361 20.72 -15.35 -39.90
C LYS A 361 22.20 -15.69 -40.13
N TYR A 362 23.04 -14.72 -40.52
CA TYR A 362 24.44 -14.97 -40.88
C TYR A 362 25.44 -14.75 -39.73
N ASP A 363 25.01 -14.26 -38.56
CA ASP A 363 25.92 -13.97 -37.44
C ASP A 363 25.62 -14.86 -36.23
N HIS A 364 26.47 -15.86 -36.01
CA HIS A 364 26.22 -17.03 -35.17
C HIS A 364 26.43 -16.81 -33.65
N LYS A 365 26.29 -15.57 -33.13
CA LYS A 365 26.80 -15.22 -31.79
C LYS A 365 25.80 -14.82 -30.71
N TYR A 366 24.49 -14.86 -30.95
CA TYR A 366 23.48 -14.56 -29.93
C TYR A 366 22.37 -15.61 -29.93
N ASN A 367 22.43 -16.55 -28.97
CA ASN A 367 21.28 -17.41 -28.67
C ASN A 367 20.37 -16.67 -27.67
N CYS A 368 19.07 -16.68 -27.98
CA CYS A 368 17.94 -16.10 -27.25
C CYS A 368 17.70 -14.60 -27.47
N VAL A 369 17.19 -14.25 -28.65
CA VAL A 369 16.50 -12.98 -28.91
C VAL A 369 15.09 -13.29 -29.36
N ASN A 370 14.07 -12.90 -28.59
CA ASN A 370 12.71 -12.80 -29.09
C ASN A 370 12.49 -11.36 -29.55
N VAL A 371 12.22 -11.18 -30.85
CA VAL A 371 11.99 -9.88 -31.47
C VAL A 371 10.49 -9.63 -31.55
N CYS A 372 10.01 -8.56 -30.92
CA CYS A 372 8.68 -8.01 -31.21
C CYS A 372 8.89 -6.74 -32.05
N VAL A 373 8.27 -6.66 -33.22
CA VAL A 373 8.38 -5.52 -34.13
C VAL A 373 7.13 -4.66 -33.97
N CYS A 374 7.28 -3.48 -33.36
CA CYS A 374 6.28 -2.42 -33.46
C CYS A 374 6.69 -1.44 -34.57
N VAL A 375 5.78 -1.18 -35.50
CA VAL A 375 5.95 -0.19 -36.57
C VAL A 375 5.15 1.05 -36.20
N CYS A 376 5.84 2.16 -35.91
CA CYS A 376 5.22 3.48 -35.91
C CYS A 376 5.54 4.19 -37.23
N VAL A 377 4.51 4.66 -37.92
CA VAL A 377 4.62 5.51 -39.11
C VAL A 377 4.43 6.96 -38.64
N CYS A 378 5.50 7.76 -38.67
CA CYS A 378 5.38 9.21 -38.51
C CYS A 378 5.49 9.87 -39.89
N VAL A 379 4.50 10.70 -40.23
CA VAL A 379 4.49 11.52 -41.45
C VAL A 379 5.01 12.91 -41.06
N CYS A 380 6.21 13.27 -41.50
CA CYS A 380 6.72 14.64 -41.37
C CYS A 380 6.59 15.35 -42.73
N VAL A 381 5.93 16.51 -42.75
CA VAL A 381 5.85 17.38 -43.94
C VAL A 381 6.97 18.41 -43.86
N CYS A 382 7.95 18.33 -44.76
CA CYS A 382 8.97 19.37 -44.93
C CYS A 382 8.65 20.24 -46.16
N VAL A 383 8.59 21.55 -45.98
CA VAL A 383 8.40 22.52 -47.08
C VAL A 383 9.77 23.02 -47.55
N CYS A 384 10.16 22.66 -48.77
CA CYS A 384 11.33 23.24 -49.45
C CYS A 384 10.88 24.26 -50.49
N VAL A 385 11.46 25.47 -50.45
CA VAL A 385 11.16 26.53 -51.43
C VAL A 385 12.16 26.49 -52.57
N CYS A 386 11.70 26.13 -53.78
CA CYS A 386 12.42 26.32 -55.03
C CYS A 386 11.60 27.21 -55.99
N VAL A 387 12.28 28.08 -56.74
CA VAL A 387 11.77 29.30 -57.40
C VAL A 387 10.92 29.06 -58.67
N CYS A 388 10.31 27.89 -58.80
CA CYS A 388 9.32 27.61 -59.85
C CYS A 388 8.10 27.03 -59.15
N VAL A 389 6.92 27.63 -59.37
CA VAL A 389 5.66 27.33 -58.68
C VAL A 389 5.33 25.83 -58.74
N CYS A 390 5.79 25.09 -57.74
CA CYS A 390 5.50 23.68 -57.45
C CYS A 390 5.69 23.52 -55.93
N VAL A 391 4.60 23.28 -55.20
CA VAL A 391 4.67 22.82 -53.81
C VAL A 391 4.89 21.32 -53.85
N CYS A 392 6.11 20.86 -53.59
CA CYS A 392 6.39 19.43 -53.42
C CYS A 392 6.17 19.05 -51.95
N VAL A 393 5.15 18.23 -51.69
CA VAL A 393 4.97 17.54 -50.41
C VAL A 393 5.86 16.29 -50.43
N CYS A 394 7.01 16.34 -49.77
CA CYS A 394 7.81 15.13 -49.54
C CYS A 394 7.32 14.44 -48.27
N VAL A 395 6.72 13.25 -48.42
CA VAL A 395 6.40 12.35 -47.30
C VAL A 395 7.66 11.57 -46.94
N CYS A 396 8.35 11.97 -45.89
CA CYS A 396 9.42 11.15 -45.30
C CYS A 396 8.78 10.16 -44.30
N VAL A 397 8.83 8.86 -44.60
CA VAL A 397 8.45 7.79 -43.67
C VAL A 397 9.66 7.43 -42.82
N CYS A 398 9.69 7.90 -41.57
CA CYS A 398 10.65 7.41 -40.59
C CYS A 398 10.08 6.16 -39.92
N VAL A 399 10.74 5.00 -40.11
CA VAL A 399 10.41 3.75 -39.41
C VAL A 399 11.21 3.70 -38.12
N CYS A 400 10.58 3.94 -36.98
CA CYS A 400 11.18 3.67 -35.67
C CYS A 400 10.87 2.23 -35.27
N VAL A 401 11.91 1.40 -35.15
CA VAL A 401 11.83 0.05 -34.58
C VAL A 401 12.08 0.17 -33.08
N CYS A 402 11.03 0.08 -32.26
CA CYS A 402 11.18 -0.04 -30.81
C CYS A 402 11.36 -1.51 -30.42
N VAL A 403 12.53 -1.85 -29.90
CA VAL A 403 12.80 -3.14 -29.26
C VAL A 403 12.50 -2.97 -27.76
N CYS A 404 11.35 -3.46 -27.30
CA CYS A 404 11.06 -3.51 -25.87
C CYS A 404 11.72 -4.74 -25.25
N VAL A 405 12.68 -4.50 -24.35
CA VAL A 405 13.27 -5.51 -23.49
C VAL A 405 12.63 -5.36 -22.11
N CYS A 406 11.92 -6.39 -21.62
CA CYS A 406 11.38 -6.39 -20.27
C CYS A 406 12.52 -6.53 -19.25
N TYR A 407 13.00 -5.42 -18.70
CA TYR A 407 13.93 -5.40 -17.57
C TYR A 407 13.14 -5.36 -16.26
N PHE A 408 13.33 -6.34 -15.37
CA PHE A 408 12.90 -6.20 -13.97
C PHE A 408 13.68 -5.04 -13.33
N ARG A 409 13.01 -4.21 -12.51
CA ARG A 409 13.70 -3.15 -11.78
C ARG A 409 14.78 -3.77 -10.88
N ALA A 410 15.98 -3.21 -10.93
CA ALA A 410 17.09 -3.64 -10.09
C ALA A 410 17.25 -2.76 -8.83
N SER A 411 16.53 -1.65 -8.76
CA SER A 411 16.60 -0.68 -7.65
C SER A 411 15.27 0.03 -7.40
N LEU A 412 15.12 0.60 -6.20
CA LEU A 412 14.02 1.52 -5.87
C LEU A 412 14.34 2.98 -6.24
N PRO A 413 13.32 3.84 -6.42
CA PRO A 413 13.52 5.25 -6.75
C PRO A 413 14.22 6.08 -5.65
N ALA A 414 14.19 5.59 -4.39
CA ALA A 414 14.81 6.25 -3.26
C ALA A 414 15.34 5.21 -2.25
N PRO A 415 16.42 5.52 -1.52
CA PRO A 415 16.84 4.71 -0.38
C PRO A 415 15.89 4.95 0.81
N MET A 416 15.52 3.92 1.59
CA MET A 416 14.75 4.15 2.83
C MET A 416 15.55 5.00 3.84
N PHE A 417 14.87 5.60 4.81
CA PHE A 417 15.40 6.45 5.88
C PHE A 417 16.04 5.62 7.02
N SER A 418 17.04 6.18 7.73
CA SER A 418 17.75 5.45 8.81
C SER A 418 16.79 5.11 9.96
N ARG A 419 16.68 3.82 10.29
CA ARG A 419 15.84 3.35 11.42
C ARG A 419 16.49 3.54 12.78
N ASN A 420 17.80 3.86 12.81
CA ASN A 420 18.52 4.11 14.07
C ASN A 420 18.08 5.42 14.75
N ASP A 421 17.33 6.27 14.05
CA ASP A 421 16.90 7.57 14.55
C ASP A 421 15.55 7.51 15.29
N PHE A 422 14.89 6.35 15.31
CA PHE A 422 13.55 6.18 15.91
C PHE A 422 13.45 4.97 16.83
N SER A 423 12.93 5.18 18.06
CA SER A 423 12.70 4.09 19.02
C SER A 423 11.28 3.52 18.91
N ILE A 424 11.17 2.24 18.53
CA ILE A 424 9.92 1.46 18.53
C ILE A 424 9.23 1.49 19.92
N TRP A 425 10.02 1.59 21.00
CA TRP A 425 9.51 1.64 22.37
C TRP A 425 8.58 2.83 22.63
N SER A 426 8.83 3.98 22.00
CA SER A 426 7.99 5.17 22.17
C SER A 426 6.53 4.92 21.77
N ILE A 427 6.31 4.01 20.82
CA ILE A 427 4.99 3.60 20.33
C ILE A 427 4.48 2.40 21.12
N LEU A 428 5.32 1.37 21.32
CA LEU A 428 4.90 0.15 22.03
C LEU A 428 4.56 0.38 23.52
N ARG A 429 5.16 1.39 24.18
CA ARG A 429 4.86 1.72 25.59
C ARG A 429 3.38 2.11 25.78
N ASN A 430 2.79 2.81 24.81
CA ASN A 430 1.40 3.25 24.88
C ASN A 430 0.41 2.14 24.49
N CYS A 431 0.91 1.00 24.03
CA CYS A 431 0.11 -0.10 23.51
C CYS A 431 0.27 -1.40 24.32
N ILE A 432 0.86 -1.33 25.51
CA ILE A 432 1.01 -2.48 26.42
C ILE A 432 -0.38 -3.03 26.77
N GLY A 433 -0.67 -4.27 26.37
CA GLY A 433 -1.95 -4.95 26.60
C GLY A 433 -2.88 -5.02 25.37
N MET A 434 -2.54 -4.35 24.26
CA MET A 434 -3.27 -4.46 22.99
C MET A 434 -2.67 -5.53 22.07
N GLU A 435 -3.49 -6.08 21.19
CA GLU A 435 -3.03 -6.99 20.12
C GLU A 435 -2.22 -6.20 19.08
N LEU A 436 -0.95 -6.56 18.85
CA LEU A 436 -0.01 -5.79 18.01
C LEU A 436 -0.50 -5.53 16.57
N SER A 437 -1.38 -6.39 16.06
CA SER A 437 -2.01 -6.23 14.74
C SER A 437 -2.97 -5.04 14.66
N LYS A 438 -3.49 -4.57 15.80
CA LYS A 438 -4.43 -3.44 15.93
C LYS A 438 -3.74 -2.09 16.14
N ILE A 439 -2.42 -2.08 16.29
CA ILE A 439 -1.63 -0.87 16.47
C ILE A 439 -1.20 -0.35 15.10
N THR A 440 -1.59 0.88 14.77
CA THR A 440 -1.08 1.60 13.60
C THR A 440 0.39 1.94 13.83
N MET A 441 1.27 1.17 13.19
CA MET A 441 2.70 1.47 13.18
C MET A 441 2.96 2.65 12.25
N PRO A 442 3.77 3.64 12.66
CA PRO A 442 4.25 4.67 11.74
C PRO A 442 4.92 4.03 10.53
N VAL A 443 4.66 4.59 9.35
CA VAL A 443 5.18 4.12 8.05
C VAL A 443 6.69 3.93 8.05
N ILE A 444 7.41 4.66 8.90
CA ILE A 444 8.86 4.53 9.06
C ILE A 444 9.32 3.14 9.56
N PHE A 445 8.45 2.36 10.22
CA PHE A 445 8.80 1.00 10.63
C PHE A 445 8.39 -0.04 9.60
N ASN A 446 7.72 0.39 8.54
CA ASN A 446 7.36 -0.48 7.44
C ASN A 446 8.50 -0.63 6.43
N GLU A 447 8.44 -1.74 5.72
CA GLU A 447 9.03 -1.87 4.39
C GLU A 447 7.92 -1.72 3.36
N PRO A 448 8.20 -1.27 2.12
CA PRO A 448 7.23 -0.99 1.06
C PRO A 448 6.80 -2.27 0.35
N LEU A 449 6.45 -3.27 1.15
CA LEU A 449 5.82 -4.48 0.70
C LEU A 449 4.58 -4.76 1.56
N SER A 450 3.49 -5.13 0.90
CA SER A 450 2.36 -5.77 1.56
C SER A 450 2.79 -7.13 2.11
N PHE A 451 2.15 -7.59 3.18
CA PHE A 451 2.38 -8.95 3.69
C PHE A 451 2.08 -10.02 2.63
N LEU A 452 1.18 -9.77 1.67
CA LEU A 452 0.94 -10.68 0.54
C LEU A 452 2.18 -10.83 -0.35
N GLN A 453 2.89 -9.74 -0.59
CA GLN A 453 4.15 -9.74 -1.33
C GLN A 453 5.25 -10.46 -0.54
N ARG A 454 5.31 -10.23 0.78
CA ARG A 454 6.24 -10.96 1.66
C ARG A 454 6.04 -12.47 1.62
N LEU A 455 4.79 -12.94 1.56
CA LEU A 455 4.48 -14.37 1.42
C LEU A 455 4.91 -14.93 0.06
N THR A 456 4.85 -14.10 -0.99
CA THR A 456 5.26 -14.51 -2.34
C THR A 456 6.76 -14.80 -2.43
N GLU A 457 7.58 -14.25 -1.53
CA GLU A 457 9.02 -14.55 -1.43
C GLU A 457 9.29 -16.04 -1.12
N TYR A 458 8.30 -16.81 -0.62
CA TYR A 458 8.42 -18.27 -0.52
C TYR A 458 8.82 -18.92 -1.84
N MET A 459 8.46 -18.30 -2.96
CA MET A 459 8.73 -18.81 -4.32
C MET A 459 10.10 -18.40 -4.88
N GLU A 460 10.96 -17.73 -4.13
CA GLU A 460 12.29 -17.29 -4.61
C GLU A 460 13.12 -18.47 -5.16
N HIS A 461 13.06 -19.62 -4.49
CA HIS A 461 13.86 -20.81 -4.80
C HIS A 461 13.01 -21.92 -5.44
N THR A 462 12.04 -21.56 -6.29
CA THR A 462 11.12 -22.50 -6.97
C THR A 462 11.82 -23.62 -7.75
N TYR A 463 13.06 -23.40 -8.20
CA TYR A 463 13.84 -24.45 -8.88
C TYR A 463 13.99 -25.75 -8.07
N LEU A 464 13.94 -25.68 -6.73
CA LEU A 464 13.97 -26.85 -5.85
C LEU A 464 12.70 -27.71 -6.01
N ILE A 465 11.55 -27.08 -6.24
CA ILE A 465 10.29 -27.80 -6.52
C ILE A 465 10.37 -28.49 -7.88
N HIS A 466 10.90 -27.80 -8.90
CA HIS A 466 11.11 -28.39 -10.22
C HIS A 466 12.06 -29.59 -10.16
N GLN A 467 13.14 -29.50 -9.38
CA GLN A 467 14.05 -30.62 -9.12
C GLN A 467 13.36 -31.79 -8.41
N ALA A 468 12.50 -31.50 -7.42
CA ALA A 468 11.68 -32.53 -6.78
C ALA A 468 10.75 -33.22 -7.80
N SER A 469 10.02 -32.46 -8.63
CA SER A 469 9.11 -33.02 -9.63
C SER A 469 9.84 -33.85 -10.71
N ALA A 470 11.08 -33.47 -11.04
CA ALA A 470 11.92 -34.22 -11.98
C ALA A 470 12.43 -35.56 -11.41
N SER A 471 12.65 -35.67 -10.09
CA SER A 471 13.24 -36.86 -9.46
C SER A 471 12.28 -38.04 -9.34
N SER A 472 12.77 -39.24 -9.67
CA SER A 472 12.05 -40.51 -9.48
C SER A 472 12.12 -41.05 -8.06
N ASP A 473 13.18 -40.74 -7.30
CA ASP A 473 13.38 -41.20 -5.92
C ASP A 473 12.63 -40.30 -4.93
N SER A 474 11.74 -40.88 -4.12
CA SER A 474 10.95 -40.17 -3.11
C SER A 474 11.82 -39.50 -2.04
N ILE A 475 12.98 -40.06 -1.73
CA ILE A 475 13.91 -39.49 -0.76
C ILE A 475 14.62 -38.26 -1.34
N GLU A 476 15.03 -38.30 -2.61
CA GLU A 476 15.55 -37.12 -3.30
C GLU A 476 14.49 -36.02 -3.41
N ARG A 477 13.22 -36.39 -3.66
CA ARG A 477 12.11 -35.43 -3.59
C ARG A 477 11.99 -34.81 -2.21
N MET A 478 11.99 -35.61 -1.15
CA MET A 478 11.90 -35.12 0.23
C MET A 478 13.09 -34.20 0.58
N LYS A 479 14.32 -34.48 0.11
CA LYS A 479 15.46 -33.57 0.27
C LYS A 479 15.19 -32.22 -0.38
N CYS A 480 14.72 -32.21 -1.62
CA CYS A 480 14.39 -30.98 -2.35
C CYS A 480 13.25 -30.19 -1.67
N VAL A 481 12.19 -30.86 -1.21
CA VAL A 481 11.06 -30.23 -0.50
C VAL A 481 11.51 -29.67 0.85
N ALA A 482 12.36 -30.40 1.60
CA ALA A 482 12.93 -29.90 2.86
C ALA A 482 13.82 -28.68 2.62
N SER A 483 14.63 -28.69 1.56
CA SER A 483 15.42 -27.52 1.15
C SER A 483 14.55 -26.33 0.78
N PHE A 484 13.45 -26.57 0.05
CA PHE A 484 12.48 -25.53 -0.30
C PHE A 484 11.81 -24.93 0.95
N ALA A 485 11.43 -25.78 1.92
CA ALA A 485 10.84 -25.31 3.17
C ALA A 485 11.80 -24.42 3.99
N VAL A 486 13.11 -24.71 3.97
CA VAL A 486 14.13 -23.87 4.62
C VAL A 486 14.39 -22.59 3.81
N SER A 487 14.50 -22.69 2.49
CA SER A 487 14.82 -21.54 1.63
C SER A 487 13.68 -20.53 1.55
N ALA A 488 12.42 -20.98 1.62
CA ALA A 488 11.23 -20.12 1.63
C ALA A 488 11.24 -19.08 2.77
N VAL A 489 11.94 -19.36 3.87
CA VAL A 489 12.04 -18.46 5.01
C VAL A 489 13.40 -17.77 5.14
N ALA A 490 14.30 -17.93 4.16
CA ALA A 490 15.66 -17.42 4.23
C ALA A 490 15.79 -15.90 4.08
N SER A 491 14.93 -15.28 3.24
CA SER A 491 14.98 -13.84 2.94
C SER A 491 14.72 -12.94 4.17
N GLN A 492 14.18 -13.52 5.25
CA GLN A 492 13.84 -12.83 6.49
C GLN A 492 15.06 -12.25 7.22
N TRP A 493 16.26 -12.77 6.97
CA TRP A 493 17.48 -12.24 7.60
C TRP A 493 17.64 -10.75 7.26
N GLU A 494 18.05 -9.92 8.23
CA GLU A 494 18.21 -8.46 8.11
C GLU A 494 16.95 -7.64 7.74
N ARG A 495 15.82 -8.28 7.41
CA ARG A 495 14.54 -7.63 7.04
C ARG A 495 13.69 -7.30 8.27
N THR A 496 14.17 -6.39 9.11
CA THR A 496 13.50 -5.94 10.36
C THR A 496 12.25 -5.08 10.14
N GLY A 497 11.91 -4.78 8.88
CA GLY A 497 10.74 -3.96 8.53
C GLY A 497 9.46 -4.74 8.67
N LYS A 498 8.43 -4.09 9.23
CA LYS A 498 7.09 -4.69 9.23
C LYS A 498 6.50 -4.54 7.83
N PRO A 499 6.10 -5.61 7.12
CA PRO A 499 5.33 -5.44 5.89
C PRO A 499 4.01 -4.71 6.19
N PHE A 500 3.47 -4.02 5.20
CA PHE A 500 2.14 -3.40 5.32
C PHE A 500 1.09 -4.48 5.61
N ASN A 501 0.21 -4.18 6.56
CA ASN A 501 -0.94 -5.02 6.83
C ASN A 501 -1.87 -4.94 5.60
N PRO A 502 -2.16 -6.06 4.91
CA PRO A 502 -3.02 -6.03 3.74
C PRO A 502 -4.46 -5.65 4.12
N LEU A 503 -5.16 -4.95 3.23
CA LEU A 503 -6.59 -4.67 3.39
C LEU A 503 -7.41 -5.95 3.17
N LEU A 504 -8.60 -6.06 3.78
CA LEU A 504 -9.51 -7.17 3.50
C LEU A 504 -9.90 -7.17 2.01
N GLY A 505 -9.69 -8.29 1.32
CA GLY A 505 -9.92 -8.43 -0.12
C GLY A 505 -8.78 -7.86 -0.99
N GLU A 506 -7.69 -7.37 -0.39
CA GLU A 506 -6.48 -7.06 -1.15
C GLU A 506 -5.94 -8.34 -1.80
N THR A 507 -5.54 -8.24 -3.06
CA THR A 507 -4.93 -9.32 -3.82
C THR A 507 -3.54 -8.94 -4.31
N TYR A 508 -2.66 -9.92 -4.41
CA TYR A 508 -1.36 -9.76 -5.07
C TYR A 508 -1.07 -10.97 -5.97
N GLU A 509 -0.63 -10.68 -7.20
CA GLU A 509 -0.24 -11.68 -8.19
C GLU A 509 1.22 -11.53 -8.61
N LEU A 510 1.86 -12.64 -8.94
CA LEU A 510 3.21 -12.66 -9.50
C LEU A 510 3.32 -13.78 -10.53
N VAL A 511 3.75 -13.42 -11.74
CA VAL A 511 4.13 -14.38 -12.79
C VAL A 511 5.61 -14.25 -13.05
N ARG A 512 6.34 -15.36 -12.94
CA ARG A 512 7.77 -15.44 -13.24
C ARG A 512 8.00 -16.55 -14.26
N GLU A 513 7.95 -16.17 -15.54
CA GLU A 513 8.19 -17.11 -16.65
C GLU A 513 9.60 -17.72 -16.59
N ASP A 514 10.58 -16.91 -16.18
CA ASP A 514 11.98 -17.31 -15.99
C ASP A 514 12.17 -18.34 -14.87
N LEU A 515 11.35 -18.26 -13.81
CA LEU A 515 11.32 -19.23 -12.70
C LEU A 515 10.23 -20.31 -12.87
N GLY A 516 9.40 -20.23 -13.90
CA GLY A 516 8.42 -21.25 -14.24
C GLY A 516 7.17 -21.32 -13.35
N PHE A 517 6.73 -20.23 -12.72
CA PHE A 517 5.50 -20.24 -11.89
C PHE A 517 4.61 -19.00 -12.04
N ARG A 518 3.35 -19.15 -11.63
CA ARG A 518 2.43 -18.05 -11.34
C ARG A 518 1.85 -18.20 -9.94
N LEU A 519 1.60 -17.09 -9.24
CA LEU A 519 1.04 -17.06 -7.89
C LEU A 519 -0.06 -16.00 -7.81
N ILE A 520 -1.12 -16.32 -7.07
CA ILE A 520 -2.15 -15.39 -6.60
C ILE A 520 -2.25 -15.49 -5.07
N SER A 521 -2.46 -14.37 -4.41
CA SER A 521 -2.68 -14.30 -2.97
C SER A 521 -3.75 -13.28 -2.64
N GLU A 522 -4.48 -13.51 -1.55
CA GLU A 522 -5.60 -12.69 -1.11
C GLU A 522 -5.62 -12.58 0.43
N GLN A 523 -5.91 -11.39 0.94
CA GLN A 523 -6.23 -11.19 2.34
C GLN A 523 -7.69 -11.58 2.60
N VAL A 524 -7.91 -12.82 2.99
CA VAL A 524 -9.26 -13.42 3.14
C VAL A 524 -9.95 -13.10 4.46
N SER A 525 -9.20 -12.63 5.47
CA SER A 525 -9.77 -12.23 6.77
C SER A 525 -8.92 -11.17 7.45
N HIS A 526 -9.54 -10.29 8.23
CA HIS A 526 -8.87 -9.28 9.05
C HIS A 526 -8.91 -9.62 10.56
N HIS A 527 -9.87 -10.44 11.00
CA HIS A 527 -10.04 -10.84 12.40
C HIS A 527 -10.34 -12.34 12.53
N PRO A 528 -9.31 -13.20 12.72
CA PRO A 528 -7.87 -12.86 12.70
C PRO A 528 -7.36 -12.50 11.30
N PRO A 529 -6.21 -11.83 11.17
CA PRO A 529 -5.61 -11.50 9.87
C PRO A 529 -5.10 -12.78 9.20
N VAL A 530 -5.79 -13.23 8.14
CA VAL A 530 -5.44 -14.44 7.39
C VAL A 530 -5.17 -14.06 5.94
N SER A 531 -3.99 -14.42 5.45
CA SER A 531 -3.59 -14.29 4.05
C SER A 531 -3.53 -15.66 3.42
N ALA A 532 -4.27 -15.89 2.33
CA ALA A 532 -4.23 -17.11 1.55
C ALA A 532 -3.36 -16.91 0.30
N PHE A 533 -2.68 -17.96 -0.14
CA PHE A 533 -1.90 -17.94 -1.38
C PHE A 533 -2.03 -19.26 -2.13
N HIS A 534 -1.93 -19.18 -3.45
CA HIS A 534 -1.98 -20.31 -4.37
C HIS A 534 -1.02 -20.07 -5.53
N ALA A 535 -0.08 -20.99 -5.74
CA ALA A 535 0.92 -20.94 -6.78
C ALA A 535 0.91 -22.23 -7.61
N GLU A 536 1.18 -22.08 -8.91
CA GLU A 536 1.17 -23.16 -9.88
C GLU A 536 2.42 -23.09 -10.74
N GLY A 537 3.05 -24.25 -10.96
CA GLY A 537 4.08 -24.37 -11.99
C GLY A 537 3.47 -24.17 -13.38
N LEU A 538 4.11 -23.37 -14.23
CA LEU A 538 3.64 -23.11 -15.60
C LEU A 538 3.63 -24.38 -16.47
N LYS A 539 4.41 -25.39 -16.08
CA LYS A 539 4.44 -26.72 -16.69
C LYS A 539 3.50 -27.72 -16.01
N GLN A 540 2.64 -27.25 -15.11
CA GLN A 540 1.70 -28.06 -14.32
C GLN A 540 2.41 -29.18 -13.51
N ASP A 541 3.66 -28.93 -13.13
CA ASP A 541 4.53 -29.90 -12.46
C ASP A 541 4.45 -29.83 -10.93
N PHE A 542 3.87 -28.74 -10.39
CA PHE A 542 3.54 -28.58 -8.97
C PHE A 542 2.36 -27.62 -8.74
N VAL A 543 1.74 -27.75 -7.57
CA VAL A 543 0.81 -26.77 -6.98
C VAL A 543 1.25 -26.49 -5.55
N PHE A 544 1.39 -25.22 -5.16
CA PHE A 544 1.85 -24.81 -3.83
C PHE A 544 0.87 -23.82 -3.23
N HIS A 545 0.26 -24.14 -2.10
CA HIS A 545 -0.79 -23.32 -1.51
C HIS A 545 -0.79 -23.37 0.01
N GLY A 546 -1.45 -22.40 0.63
CA GLY A 546 -1.60 -22.35 2.07
C GLY A 546 -2.30 -21.09 2.53
N SER A 547 -2.41 -20.96 3.85
CA SER A 547 -2.83 -19.72 4.49
C SER A 547 -1.97 -19.46 5.71
N ILE A 548 -1.71 -18.18 5.98
CA ILE A 548 -0.88 -17.75 7.11
C ILE A 548 -1.64 -16.74 7.95
N TYR A 549 -1.74 -17.05 9.24
CA TYR A 549 -2.14 -16.13 10.30
C TYR A 549 -0.93 -15.90 11.22
N PRO A 550 -0.25 -14.74 11.13
CA PRO A 550 0.89 -14.43 11.98
C PRO A 550 0.41 -14.01 13.39
N LYS A 551 0.35 -14.97 14.33
CA LYS A 551 -0.07 -14.69 15.70
C LYS A 551 1.09 -14.04 16.47
N LEU A 552 0.90 -12.80 16.91
CA LEU A 552 1.92 -12.02 17.60
C LEU A 552 1.88 -12.22 19.12
N LYS A 553 3.05 -12.34 19.76
CA LYS A 553 3.24 -12.37 21.23
C LYS A 553 4.40 -11.47 21.63
N PHE A 554 4.20 -10.63 22.64
CA PHE A 554 5.24 -9.73 23.16
C PHE A 554 5.86 -10.31 24.43
N TRP A 555 7.19 -10.41 24.46
CA TRP A 555 7.99 -10.98 25.56
C TRP A 555 8.92 -9.93 26.19
N GLY A 556 8.41 -8.72 26.42
CA GLY A 556 9.19 -7.63 26.99
C GLY A 556 10.17 -7.03 25.97
N LYS A 557 11.29 -7.70 25.68
CA LYS A 557 12.32 -7.19 24.75
C LYS A 557 12.22 -7.75 23.32
N SER A 558 11.30 -8.69 23.09
CA SER A 558 11.14 -9.36 21.81
C SER A 558 9.68 -9.50 21.41
N VAL A 559 9.39 -9.52 20.10
CA VAL A 559 8.09 -9.91 19.55
C VAL A 559 8.26 -11.22 18.81
N GLU A 560 7.45 -12.21 19.15
CA GLU A 560 7.33 -13.46 18.41
C GLU A 560 6.13 -13.39 17.46
N ALA A 561 6.36 -13.77 16.20
CA ALA A 561 5.35 -14.00 15.20
C ALA A 561 5.30 -15.51 14.91
N GLU A 562 4.23 -16.15 15.40
CA GLU A 562 3.97 -17.57 15.18
C GLU A 562 3.09 -17.73 13.93
N PRO A 563 3.62 -18.21 12.79
CA PRO A 563 2.83 -18.37 11.58
C PRO A 563 1.89 -19.57 11.72
N LYS A 564 0.60 -19.31 11.91
CA LYS A 564 -0.44 -20.33 11.98
C LYS A 564 -0.98 -20.64 10.60
N GLY A 565 -1.05 -21.92 10.26
CA GLY A 565 -1.61 -22.43 9.02
C GLY A 565 -0.70 -23.47 8.39
N ALA A 566 -1.31 -24.46 7.74
CA ALA A 566 -0.58 -25.49 7.04
C ALA A 566 -0.22 -25.01 5.63
N ILE A 567 1.01 -25.28 5.23
CA ILE A 567 1.49 -25.10 3.86
C ILE A 567 1.42 -26.46 3.18
N THR A 568 0.97 -26.47 1.93
CA THR A 568 0.80 -27.68 1.11
C THR A 568 1.54 -27.53 -0.20
N LEU A 569 2.36 -28.52 -0.55
CA LEU A 569 2.97 -28.68 -1.86
C LEU A 569 2.51 -29.97 -2.48
N GLU A 570 1.93 -29.91 -3.66
CA GLU A 570 1.48 -31.05 -4.44
C GLU A 570 2.39 -31.24 -5.65
N LEU A 571 2.79 -32.48 -5.91
CA LEU A 571 3.54 -32.89 -7.10
C LEU A 571 2.65 -33.84 -7.92
N PRO A 572 1.81 -33.31 -8.85
CA PRO A 572 0.80 -34.09 -9.56
C PRO A 572 1.36 -35.30 -10.31
N LYS A 573 2.55 -35.15 -10.91
CA LYS A 573 3.25 -36.23 -11.63
C LYS A 573 3.48 -37.48 -10.78
N HIS A 574 3.67 -37.32 -9.48
CA HIS A 574 3.92 -38.41 -8.54
C HIS A 574 2.69 -38.76 -7.70
N ASN A 575 1.61 -37.98 -7.81
CA ASN A 575 0.41 -38.10 -6.97
C ASN A 575 0.75 -38.03 -5.47
N GLU A 576 1.62 -37.07 -5.12
CA GLU A 576 2.12 -36.83 -3.77
C GLU A 576 1.75 -35.44 -3.29
N ALA A 577 1.45 -35.33 -2.00
CA ALA A 577 1.25 -34.07 -1.31
C ALA A 577 2.15 -34.02 -0.07
N TYR A 578 2.74 -32.86 0.16
CA TYR A 578 3.61 -32.57 1.28
C TYR A 578 2.99 -31.46 2.13
N THR A 579 2.99 -31.62 3.45
CA THR A 579 2.51 -30.55 4.34
C THR A 579 3.51 -30.25 5.45
N TRP A 580 3.60 -28.98 5.83
CA TRP A 580 4.36 -28.51 6.98
C TRP A 580 3.80 -27.20 7.54
N THR A 581 4.36 -26.76 8.66
CA THR A 581 4.14 -25.42 9.24
C THR A 581 5.47 -24.71 9.37
N ASN A 582 5.50 -23.40 9.10
CA ASN A 582 6.73 -22.61 9.19
C ASN A 582 7.21 -22.43 10.65
N PRO A 583 8.53 -22.19 10.85
CA PRO A 583 9.09 -21.92 12.18
C PRO A 583 8.58 -20.58 12.73
N THR A 584 8.70 -20.40 14.05
CA THR A 584 8.38 -19.12 14.69
C THR A 584 9.47 -18.10 14.37
N CYS A 585 9.06 -16.89 14.00
CA CYS A 585 9.95 -15.75 13.80
C CYS A 585 9.96 -14.88 15.05
N CYS A 586 11.13 -14.44 15.50
CA CYS A 586 11.30 -13.59 16.67
C CYS A 586 12.11 -12.36 16.30
N VAL A 587 11.57 -11.18 16.58
CA VAL A 587 12.28 -9.89 16.45
C VAL A 587 12.76 -9.48 17.83
N HIS A 588 14.06 -9.39 18.00
CA HIS A 588 14.71 -9.03 19.26
C HIS A 588 15.01 -7.54 19.35
N ASN A 589 15.26 -7.05 20.57
CA ASN A 589 15.67 -5.68 20.87
C ASN A 589 14.68 -4.60 20.42
N ILE A 590 13.38 -4.90 20.43
CA ILE A 590 12.30 -3.96 20.04
C ILE A 590 12.21 -2.71 20.94
N ILE A 591 12.87 -2.72 22.11
CA ILE A 591 12.89 -1.61 23.05
C ILE A 591 14.16 -0.75 22.89
N VAL A 592 15.33 -1.38 23.01
CA VAL A 592 16.64 -0.73 23.02
C VAL A 592 17.65 -1.66 22.35
N GLY A 593 18.49 -1.10 21.49
CA GLY A 593 19.55 -1.81 20.77
C GLY A 593 19.20 -2.04 19.30
N GLN A 594 20.12 -2.68 18.58
CA GLN A 594 19.91 -3.02 17.18
C GLN A 594 18.90 -4.16 17.06
N LEU A 595 17.87 -3.97 16.23
CA LEU A 595 16.89 -4.99 15.89
C LEU A 595 17.57 -6.11 15.12
N TRP A 596 17.24 -7.36 15.45
CA TRP A 596 17.67 -8.53 14.71
C TRP A 596 16.60 -9.61 14.76
N ILE A 597 16.63 -10.49 13.76
CA ILE A 597 15.62 -11.53 13.57
C ILE A 597 16.23 -12.89 13.85
N GLU A 598 15.46 -13.71 14.55
CA GLU A 598 15.71 -15.13 14.73
C GLU A 598 14.54 -15.94 14.19
N GLN A 599 14.81 -17.15 13.71
CA GLN A 599 13.79 -18.16 13.49
C GLN A 599 14.14 -19.42 14.27
N TYR A 600 13.15 -19.96 14.98
CA TYR A 600 13.31 -21.16 15.77
C TYR A 600 12.03 -22.00 15.79
N GLY A 601 12.18 -23.28 16.16
CA GLY A 601 11.06 -24.22 16.28
C GLY A 601 11.26 -25.46 15.43
N ASN A 602 10.33 -26.40 15.56
CA ASN A 602 10.35 -27.66 14.83
C ASN A 602 9.42 -27.58 13.62
N VAL A 603 9.96 -27.91 12.45
CA VAL A 603 9.22 -28.05 11.20
C VAL A 603 9.20 -29.54 10.84
N GLU A 604 8.00 -30.09 10.65
CA GLU A 604 7.80 -31.46 10.19
C GLU A 604 7.19 -31.44 8.79
N VAL A 605 7.94 -31.90 7.79
CA VAL A 605 7.47 -32.07 6.41
C VAL A 605 7.03 -33.52 6.25
N ILE A 606 5.76 -33.73 5.89
CA ILE A 606 5.16 -35.06 5.77
C ILE A 606 4.79 -35.31 4.31
N ASN A 607 5.28 -36.40 3.72
CA ASN A 607 4.77 -36.91 2.45
C ASN A 607 3.57 -37.84 2.72
N HIS A 608 2.37 -37.42 2.32
CA HIS A 608 1.14 -38.15 2.59
C HIS A 608 0.98 -39.44 1.76
N ARG A 609 1.71 -39.58 0.67
CA ARG A 609 1.66 -40.78 -0.20
C ARG A 609 2.60 -41.87 0.31
N THR A 610 3.87 -41.54 0.55
CA THR A 610 4.90 -42.52 0.95
C THR A 610 4.94 -42.74 2.46
N GLY A 611 4.49 -41.76 3.25
CA GLY A 611 4.57 -41.76 4.71
C GLY A 611 5.94 -41.35 5.26
N GLU A 612 6.86 -40.93 4.40
CA GLU A 612 8.16 -40.37 4.78
C GLU A 612 7.98 -39.03 5.51
N ARG A 613 8.91 -38.73 6.42
CA ARG A 613 8.88 -37.52 7.23
C ARG A 613 10.25 -36.89 7.29
N CYS A 614 10.33 -35.58 7.12
CA CYS A 614 11.52 -34.80 7.42
C CYS A 614 11.27 -33.95 8.66
N PHE A 615 12.10 -34.12 9.69
CA PHE A 615 12.09 -33.26 10.87
C PHE A 615 13.24 -32.27 10.77
N LEU A 616 12.94 -30.98 10.83
CA LEU A 616 13.89 -29.89 10.84
C LEU A 616 13.74 -29.10 12.15
N ASN A 617 14.84 -28.89 12.85
CA ASN A 617 14.89 -28.13 14.10
C ASN A 617 15.69 -26.85 13.86
N PHE A 618 14.97 -25.73 13.82
CA PHE A 618 15.54 -24.39 13.80
C PHE A 618 15.94 -24.04 15.23
N LYS A 619 17.25 -23.99 15.47
CA LYS A 619 17.81 -23.82 16.80
C LYS A 619 17.69 -22.36 17.25
N PRO A 620 17.22 -22.11 18.50
CA PRO A 620 17.37 -20.79 19.09
C PRO A 620 18.84 -20.51 19.44
N CYS A 621 19.22 -19.24 19.44
CA CYS A 621 20.56 -18.67 19.60
C CYS A 621 21.25 -19.19 20.88
N GLY A 622 20.46 -19.43 21.94
CA GLY A 622 20.92 -19.91 23.23
C GLY A 622 21.76 -18.87 23.98
N LEU A 623 22.23 -19.22 25.19
CA LEU A 623 22.92 -18.28 26.09
C LEU A 623 24.27 -17.74 25.58
N PHE A 624 24.85 -18.34 24.54
CA PHE A 624 26.18 -17.99 24.03
C PHE A 624 26.24 -17.82 22.50
N GLY A 625 25.09 -17.76 21.81
CA GLY A 625 25.02 -17.52 20.37
C GLY A 625 25.58 -18.60 19.45
N LYS A 626 26.05 -19.74 20.00
CA LYS A 626 26.70 -20.81 19.23
C LYS A 626 25.76 -21.50 18.24
N GLU A 627 24.46 -21.44 18.49
CA GLU A 627 23.43 -22.11 17.70
C GLU A 627 22.68 -21.17 16.78
N LEU A 628 23.10 -19.90 16.70
CA LEU A 628 22.45 -18.86 15.92
C LEU A 628 22.27 -19.32 14.46
N HIS A 629 21.00 -19.29 14.03
CA HIS A 629 20.50 -19.67 12.70
C HIS A 629 20.67 -21.13 12.29
N LYS A 630 21.16 -22.00 13.17
CA LYS A 630 21.39 -23.40 12.80
C LYS A 630 20.07 -24.11 12.53
N VAL A 631 20.08 -24.94 11.50
CA VAL A 631 19.02 -25.90 11.20
C VAL A 631 19.66 -27.29 11.22
N GLU A 632 19.07 -28.21 11.98
CA GLU A 632 19.48 -29.63 12.02
C GLU A 632 18.25 -30.52 11.89
N GLY A 633 18.37 -31.66 11.21
CA GLY A 633 17.23 -32.51 10.96
C GLY A 633 17.55 -33.89 10.43
N TYR A 634 16.50 -34.68 10.22
CA TYR A 634 16.60 -36.02 9.63
C TYR A 634 15.42 -36.29 8.71
N ILE A 635 15.68 -36.99 7.61
CA ILE A 635 14.64 -37.67 6.83
C ILE A 635 14.48 -39.09 7.38
N LEU A 636 13.24 -39.49 7.59
CA LEU A 636 12.85 -40.78 8.10
C LEU A 636 11.93 -41.47 7.09
N ASP A 637 12.08 -42.78 6.96
CA ASP A 637 11.09 -43.61 6.27
C ASP A 637 9.81 -43.78 7.11
N LYS A 638 8.82 -44.46 6.54
CA LYS A 638 7.56 -44.81 7.21
C LYS A 638 7.75 -45.63 8.49
N SER A 639 8.87 -46.36 8.61
CA SER A 639 9.25 -47.15 9.78
C SER A 639 10.03 -46.35 10.83
N LYS A 640 10.15 -45.03 10.65
CA LYS A 640 10.92 -44.10 11.51
C LYS A 640 12.43 -44.38 11.53
N LYS A 641 12.98 -45.04 10.51
CA LYS A 641 14.43 -45.23 10.35
C LYS A 641 15.03 -43.96 9.76
N LYS A 642 16.11 -43.45 10.38
CA LYS A 642 16.87 -42.30 9.84
C LYS A 642 17.56 -42.72 8.53
N LEU A 643 17.25 -42.02 7.45
CA LEU A 643 17.83 -42.25 6.13
C LEU A 643 18.96 -41.26 5.83
N CYS A 644 18.77 -39.98 6.15
CA CYS A 644 19.81 -38.97 6.03
C CYS A 644 19.65 -37.88 7.09
N ALA A 645 20.75 -37.20 7.41
CA ALA A 645 20.78 -36.05 8.31
C ALA A 645 20.92 -34.77 7.49
N LEU A 646 20.13 -33.75 7.81
CA LEU A 646 20.25 -32.42 7.22
C LEU A 646 20.86 -31.47 8.25
N TYR A 647 21.73 -30.56 7.79
CA TYR A 647 22.29 -29.53 8.65
C TYR A 647 22.72 -28.30 7.87
N GLY A 648 22.75 -27.15 8.53
CA GLY A 648 23.21 -25.90 7.92
C GLY A 648 22.75 -24.69 8.71
N LYS A 649 22.60 -23.56 8.01
CA LYS A 649 22.03 -22.32 8.56
C LYS A 649 21.00 -21.77 7.59
N TRP A 650 19.81 -21.42 8.08
CA TRP A 650 18.73 -20.91 7.24
C TRP A 650 19.08 -19.55 6.57
N THR A 651 20.13 -18.88 7.04
CA THR A 651 20.67 -17.64 6.45
C THR A 651 21.74 -17.88 5.38
N GLU A 652 22.21 -19.12 5.18
CA GLU A 652 23.38 -19.41 4.34
C GLU A 652 23.13 -20.59 3.40
N CYS A 653 22.90 -21.79 3.95
CA CYS A 653 22.87 -23.03 3.18
C CYS A 653 22.30 -24.22 3.95
N LEU A 654 21.98 -25.30 3.23
CA LEU A 654 21.56 -26.58 3.77
C LEU A 654 22.31 -27.73 3.07
N TYR A 655 22.89 -28.62 3.89
CA TYR A 655 23.61 -29.82 3.47
C TYR A 655 22.86 -31.08 3.93
N VAL A 656 23.16 -32.19 3.27
CA VAL A 656 22.74 -33.53 3.68
C VAL A 656 23.96 -34.44 3.80
N VAL A 657 23.92 -35.36 4.77
CA VAL A 657 24.99 -36.33 5.03
C VAL A 657 24.41 -37.62 5.61
N ASP A 658 25.21 -38.69 5.60
CA ASP A 658 24.87 -39.95 6.26
C ASP A 658 24.61 -39.74 7.78
N PRO A 659 23.56 -40.35 8.36
CA PRO A 659 23.24 -40.15 9.77
C PRO A 659 24.36 -40.57 10.74
N ALA A 660 25.14 -41.61 10.42
CA ALA A 660 26.23 -42.05 11.29
C ALA A 660 27.39 -41.06 11.27
N ALA A 661 27.73 -40.51 10.10
CA ALA A 661 28.74 -39.46 9.97
C ALA A 661 28.34 -38.18 10.74
N PHE A 662 27.06 -37.79 10.67
CA PHE A 662 26.54 -36.65 11.42
C PHE A 662 26.64 -36.84 12.94
N GLU A 663 26.24 -38.01 13.45
CA GLU A 663 26.29 -38.30 14.90
C GLU A 663 27.74 -38.43 15.40
N ALA A 664 28.67 -38.93 14.57
CA ALA A 664 30.09 -38.96 14.89
C ALA A 664 30.68 -37.55 15.04
N HIS A 665 30.36 -36.65 14.11
CA HIS A 665 30.78 -35.24 14.17
C HIS A 665 30.23 -34.55 15.42
N LYS A 666 28.95 -34.74 15.72
CA LYS A 666 28.27 -34.17 16.90
C LYS A 666 28.87 -34.62 18.23
N LYS A 667 29.35 -35.87 18.33
CA LYS A 667 30.05 -36.39 19.52
C LYS A 667 31.43 -35.77 19.70
N ASN A 668 32.17 -35.56 18.61
CA ASN A 668 33.50 -34.94 18.65
C ASN A 668 33.42 -33.46 19.05
N GLY A 669 32.41 -32.73 18.56
CA GLY A 669 32.15 -31.35 18.95
C GLY A 669 31.84 -31.17 20.44
N LYS A 670 31.20 -32.16 21.08
CA LYS A 670 30.96 -32.15 22.54
C LYS A 670 32.25 -32.39 23.35
N LYS A 671 33.10 -33.34 22.96
CA LYS A 671 34.38 -33.62 23.64
C LYS A 671 35.34 -32.41 23.60
N GLY A 672 35.48 -31.75 22.46
CA GLY A 672 36.34 -30.55 22.34
C GLY A 672 35.85 -29.34 23.15
N SER A 673 34.58 -29.31 23.54
CA SER A 673 34.02 -28.25 24.39
C SER A 673 34.27 -28.46 25.89
N GLU A 674 34.51 -29.70 26.32
CA GLU A 674 34.87 -30.04 27.71
C GLU A 674 36.37 -29.83 27.98
N GLU A 675 37.25 -30.15 27.03
CA GLU A 675 38.70 -29.91 27.17
C GLU A 675 39.07 -28.42 27.25
N LYS A 676 38.35 -27.54 26.53
CA LYS A 676 38.58 -26.08 26.59
C LYS A 676 38.17 -25.40 27.91
N LYS A 677 37.52 -26.10 28.85
CA LYS A 677 37.26 -25.57 30.21
C LYS A 677 38.49 -25.62 31.13
N GLY A 678 39.60 -26.23 30.71
CA GLY A 678 40.81 -26.42 31.52
C GLY A 678 41.89 -25.34 31.45
N SER A 679 41.74 -24.28 30.65
CA SER A 679 42.80 -23.25 30.51
C SER A 679 42.24 -21.85 30.68
N LYS A 680 42.15 -21.39 31.94
CA LYS A 680 41.97 -19.97 32.27
C LYS A 680 43.29 -19.23 32.06
N ALA A 681 43.38 -18.44 30.98
CA ALA A 681 44.24 -17.27 30.94
C ALA A 681 43.33 -16.03 30.80
N VAL A 682 43.35 -15.19 31.84
CA VAL A 682 42.63 -13.92 31.90
C VAL A 682 43.21 -12.99 30.83
N ARG A 683 42.41 -12.65 29.81
CA ARG A 683 42.65 -11.47 28.98
C ARG A 683 41.48 -10.52 29.16
N THR A 684 41.74 -9.44 29.87
CA THR A 684 40.89 -8.25 29.97
C THR A 684 40.76 -7.64 28.57
N ILE A 685 39.54 -7.53 28.05
CA ILE A 685 39.24 -6.79 26.82
C ILE A 685 38.26 -5.68 27.20
N SER A 686 38.70 -4.44 27.03
CA SER A 686 37.95 -3.19 27.12
C SER A 686 36.93 -3.06 25.97
N PRO A 687 35.83 -2.31 26.15
CA PRO A 687 34.82 -2.16 25.12
C PRO A 687 35.27 -1.13 24.08
N SER A 688 35.73 -1.59 22.91
CA SER A 688 35.92 -0.74 21.75
C SER A 688 35.43 -1.47 20.50
N THR A 689 34.31 -0.96 19.93
CA THR A 689 33.96 -1.01 18.50
C THR A 689 34.22 -2.33 17.77
N GLU A 690 33.29 -3.28 17.89
CA GLU A 690 33.11 -4.30 16.85
C GLU A 690 32.18 -3.74 15.78
N GLY A 691 32.78 -3.32 14.67
CA GLY A 691 32.09 -3.08 13.41
C GLY A 691 31.57 -4.40 12.82
N ALA A 692 30.58 -4.29 11.92
CA ALA A 692 29.89 -5.41 11.29
C ALA A 692 30.85 -6.49 10.73
N PRO A 693 30.53 -7.79 10.85
CA PRO A 693 31.32 -8.85 10.23
C PRO A 693 31.30 -8.74 8.70
N SER A 694 32.45 -8.94 8.07
CA SER A 694 32.64 -8.96 6.61
C SER A 694 31.92 -10.17 5.93
N PRO A 695 31.42 -10.06 4.69
CA PRO A 695 30.42 -10.99 4.12
C PRO A 695 30.96 -12.24 3.40
N ALA A 696 32.20 -12.69 3.61
CA ALA A 696 32.84 -13.63 2.65
C ALA A 696 33.46 -14.92 3.22
N ALA A 697 33.03 -15.42 4.39
CA ALA A 697 33.47 -16.74 4.88
C ALA A 697 32.29 -17.61 5.31
N ASP A 698 32.16 -18.80 4.70
CA ASP A 698 31.20 -19.82 5.11
C ASP A 698 31.41 -20.15 6.60
N THR A 699 30.38 -19.92 7.41
CA THR A 699 30.47 -20.15 8.86
C THR A 699 30.01 -21.55 9.27
N VAL A 700 29.49 -22.32 8.32
CA VAL A 700 29.06 -23.71 8.50
C VAL A 700 30.25 -24.65 8.25
N GLU A 701 30.61 -25.43 9.26
CA GLU A 701 31.62 -26.49 9.11
C GLU A 701 31.04 -27.66 8.29
N VAL A 702 31.61 -27.92 7.12
CA VAL A 702 31.13 -28.99 6.22
C VAL A 702 31.69 -30.34 6.67
N ILE A 703 30.78 -31.23 7.07
CA ILE A 703 31.10 -32.61 7.45
C ILE A 703 31.55 -33.38 6.18
N PRO A 704 32.70 -34.09 6.20
CA PRO A 704 33.14 -34.89 5.06
C PRO A 704 32.06 -35.87 4.56
N GLY A 705 31.87 -35.93 3.23
CA GLY A 705 30.82 -36.73 2.61
C GLY A 705 29.45 -36.04 2.53
N SER A 706 29.36 -34.76 2.89
CA SER A 706 28.12 -33.99 2.73
C SER A 706 27.88 -33.57 1.29
N GLN A 707 26.60 -33.57 0.90
CA GLN A 707 26.11 -33.02 -0.35
C GLN A 707 25.39 -31.69 -0.08
N LEU A 708 25.69 -30.65 -0.86
CA LEU A 708 24.98 -29.38 -0.81
C LEU A 708 23.59 -29.55 -1.44
N LEU A 709 22.54 -29.13 -0.74
CA LEU A 709 21.17 -29.13 -1.25
C LEU A 709 20.70 -27.73 -1.68
N TRP A 710 20.99 -26.72 -0.87
CA TRP A 710 20.59 -25.34 -1.12
C TRP A 710 21.60 -24.35 -0.54
N ARG A 711 21.73 -23.19 -1.19
CA ARG A 711 22.53 -22.05 -0.76
C ARG A 711 21.80 -20.77 -1.14
N ILE A 712 21.77 -19.80 -0.23
CA ILE A 712 21.15 -18.50 -0.46
C ILE A 712 21.91 -17.73 -1.55
N ALA A 713 21.19 -17.00 -2.39
CA ALA A 713 21.81 -16.06 -3.31
C ALA A 713 22.45 -14.90 -2.51
N PRO A 714 23.65 -14.42 -2.89
CA PRO A 714 24.21 -13.23 -2.29
C PRO A 714 23.29 -12.04 -2.58
N ARG A 715 23.02 -11.25 -1.55
CA ARG A 715 22.17 -10.06 -1.68
C ARG A 715 22.89 -9.05 -2.58
N PRO A 716 22.19 -8.36 -3.49
CA PRO A 716 22.81 -7.43 -4.43
C PRO A 716 23.44 -6.25 -3.68
N ALA A 717 24.42 -5.57 -4.29
CA ALA A 717 25.22 -4.53 -3.60
C ALA A 717 24.39 -3.35 -3.09
N ASN A 718 23.28 -3.03 -3.76
CA ASN A 718 22.31 -2.03 -3.32
C ASN A 718 21.39 -2.54 -2.18
N SER A 719 21.40 -3.83 -1.85
CA SER A 719 20.55 -4.40 -0.79
C SER A 719 20.82 -3.78 0.58
N ALA A 720 21.99 -3.26 0.93
CA ALA A 720 22.11 -2.54 2.22
C ALA A 720 21.43 -1.15 2.19
N GLN A 721 21.38 -0.52 1.01
CA GLN A 721 20.69 0.75 0.75
C GLN A 721 19.20 0.56 0.50
N GLU A 722 18.80 -0.65 0.11
CA GLU A 722 17.46 -1.11 -0.27
C GLU A 722 16.95 -2.28 0.58
N GLN A 723 17.54 -2.69 1.69
CA GLN A 723 16.89 -3.53 2.74
C GLN A 723 16.12 -2.63 3.71
N LYS A 724 16.60 -1.41 3.71
CA LYS A 724 15.85 -0.24 3.34
C LYS A 724 14.96 -0.31 2.06
N ASP A 725 14.22 -1.39 1.75
CA ASP A 725 13.20 -1.56 0.67
C ASP A 725 13.42 -2.66 -0.43
N THR A 726 13.43 -3.95 -0.08
CA THR A 726 13.16 -5.07 -1.00
C THR A 726 12.86 -6.31 -0.21
#